data_AF-A0A410FVM5-F1
#
_entry.id   AF-A0A410FVM5-F1
#
_cell.length_a   1.000
_cell.length_b   1.000
_cell.length_c   1.000
_cell.angle_alpha   90.00
_cell.angle_beta   90.00
_cell.angle_gamma   90.00
#
_symmetry.space_group_name_H-M   'P 1'
#
loop_
_entity.id
_entity.type
_entity.pdbx_description
1 polymer ?
#
loop_
_entity_poly.entity_id
_entity_poly.type
_entity_poly.pdbx_seq_one_letter_code
_entity_poly.pdbx_strand_id
1 'polypeptide(L)'
;MQRRVDQYLAREILPPFLVAILAFLVFIGLELVISLSDTVFARGAGAAELFRLVVYKLPTLFTFAIPAAALLATFLALGRLSADRELLAFQALGYSLRRLTAPFLLFGALASGVSFSLGEFAVPAAEAAYRQELLALLYRGAVPQVQSAVFFRGLYGETYYVERSEGERLTGILVYDLTGRIYPAEGRFPTVITAQEGLFRGGTLELTTGRVLRFAPDGSLMELVRFDRLTVEAEEDLRRAVLGGKTPAEMSLRELGERIDLLRRSGLDPRSLVVEYHSKIAVSAAAFVFVLFGAPLGALLGRRGRAAGAIAGFLLAAAAQGLFVWARTLAQRGVIPAYLGAWLPHIGFGFLGLLLLGIADRLRLRGILSVVLLLAFTAAAAAGGPPFTSLQADELVVEDGATALVGYGVRAEFGTFALVAGVLRAREVERGWVVEAEQAILTLRDGTVEASYLEAQLDRAGDLTTVAARGFSGSSSFRGPEKDEQLLYRGERGEARFAAGVLTRVEAHDVRFTTCPCFPEAPYTVEAQEFVLVPEQWLYARSIVVSSFGVSLGWLPFYVARLGEEGFPLFPEIGWIEGQPFLRWAVPWTLGERVAMAVGLVWYPVAGRVDPSLRAVWENGSLTLTPTSVRLRVIGDGDGGPWTGTVSWTPTVQHADLSGTWHGWAWTVSWGEAQQGAIAYERAPELAVGRTERGWLGGDLAIRLSGGYYREGPTEGSRVSLSSSWSGRWEVGALAVSVPWQVSFAQYDAEERATWGFSPSLGWGSLTVSYLGRWGLGRSPFEFDIEPPQSQLVVALAVRIAAWQERLSWGWDFAAGAPLPLRWAVSGAGFTSDLSFTFPLAVTRARWTLRVDRGPAQLAVEAGLRGDTATWDDTVVRVRWSTEPLYATGAVRIATSPLAVARLAVGIEWSMDAAWSLAGAVEYDFPTGRLVQLEGSIQRTLAGCLRIAVSASLTGVRLSIEVPAFAQARVRFAPLDEGLRFGD
;
A
#
# COMPACT_ATOMS: atom_id res chain seq x y z
N MET A 1 9.98 -36.07 48.29
CA MET A 1 9.08 -34.96 47.84
C MET A 1 9.75 -34.10 46.76
N GLN A 2 10.97 -33.59 47.00
CA GLN A 2 11.72 -32.74 46.05
C GLN A 2 11.86 -33.33 44.63
N ARG A 3 12.24 -34.60 44.48
CA ARG A 3 12.37 -35.26 43.17
C ARG A 3 11.06 -35.33 42.37
N ARG A 4 9.89 -35.36 43.04
CA ARG A 4 8.57 -35.38 42.37
C ARG A 4 8.16 -33.98 41.88
N VAL A 5 8.54 -32.93 42.62
CA VAL A 5 8.32 -31.53 42.22
C VAL A 5 9.18 -31.20 41.00
N ASP A 6 10.45 -31.57 41.01
CA ASP A 6 11.36 -31.35 39.88
C ASP A 6 10.87 -32.09 38.61
N GLN A 7 10.36 -33.33 38.76
CA GLN A 7 9.75 -34.09 37.65
C GLN A 7 8.44 -33.47 37.14
N TYR A 8 7.62 -32.91 38.03
CA TYR A 8 6.39 -32.22 37.65
C TYR A 8 6.69 -30.96 36.83
N LEU A 9 7.57 -30.10 37.33
CA LEU A 9 7.97 -28.86 36.65
C LEU A 9 8.66 -29.12 35.31
N ALA A 10 9.48 -30.17 35.22
CA ALA A 10 10.10 -30.58 33.96
C ALA A 10 9.10 -31.15 32.93
N ARG A 11 8.01 -31.80 33.38
CA ARG A 11 6.94 -32.26 32.48
C ARG A 11 6.06 -31.11 32.01
N GLU A 12 5.94 -30.06 32.82
CA GLU A 12 5.12 -28.90 32.52
C GLU A 12 5.64 -28.07 31.34
N ILE A 13 6.97 -27.96 31.18
CA ILE A 13 7.57 -27.15 30.11
C ILE A 13 7.50 -27.82 28.72
N LEU A 14 7.36 -29.14 28.66
CA LEU A 14 7.50 -29.91 27.42
C LEU A 14 6.36 -29.65 26.41
N PRO A 15 5.06 -29.69 26.76
CA PRO A 15 3.98 -29.36 25.83
C PRO A 15 4.06 -27.93 25.25
N PRO A 16 4.23 -26.85 26.06
CA PRO A 16 4.31 -25.50 25.50
C PRO A 16 5.59 -25.29 24.67
N PHE A 17 6.68 -26.02 24.95
CA PHE A 17 7.87 -26.02 24.10
C PHE A 17 7.60 -26.62 22.72
N LEU A 18 6.93 -27.77 22.64
CA LEU A 18 6.59 -28.41 21.36
C LEU A 18 5.62 -27.55 20.52
N VAL A 19 4.69 -26.86 21.16
CA VAL A 19 3.80 -25.91 20.46
C VAL A 19 4.56 -24.68 20.01
N ALA A 20 5.40 -24.10 20.87
CA ALA A 20 6.17 -22.90 20.55
C ALA A 20 7.19 -23.17 19.42
N ILE A 21 7.88 -24.30 19.45
CA ILE A 21 8.85 -24.64 18.39
C ILE A 21 8.15 -24.87 17.05
N LEU A 22 6.99 -25.54 17.03
CA LEU A 22 6.18 -25.69 15.81
C LEU A 22 5.73 -24.33 15.28
N ALA A 23 5.22 -23.46 16.14
CA ALA A 23 4.78 -22.12 15.75
C ALA A 23 5.92 -21.29 15.15
N PHE A 24 7.10 -21.28 15.76
CA PHE A 24 8.26 -20.56 15.23
C PHE A 24 8.79 -21.19 13.93
N LEU A 25 8.78 -22.52 13.79
CA LEU A 25 9.18 -23.18 12.55
C LEU A 25 8.22 -22.88 11.39
N VAL A 26 6.90 -22.84 11.63
CA VAL A 26 5.92 -22.46 10.62
C VAL A 26 6.08 -20.98 10.26
N PHE A 27 6.27 -20.11 11.26
CA PHE A 27 6.45 -18.67 11.05
C PHE A 27 7.68 -18.37 10.17
N ILE A 28 8.86 -18.87 10.57
CA ILE A 28 10.10 -18.64 9.82
C ILE A 28 10.10 -19.41 8.49
N GLY A 29 9.51 -20.61 8.47
CA GLY A 29 9.40 -21.42 7.25
C GLY A 29 8.51 -20.78 6.18
N LEU A 30 7.42 -20.10 6.57
CA LEU A 30 6.54 -19.40 5.63
C LEU A 30 7.26 -18.21 4.97
N GLU A 31 8.01 -17.43 5.75
CA GLU A 31 8.84 -16.34 5.21
C GLU A 31 9.84 -16.85 4.18
N LEU A 32 10.50 -17.98 4.46
CA LEU A 32 11.41 -18.63 3.52
C LEU A 32 10.71 -19.06 2.22
N VAL A 33 9.50 -19.62 2.32
CA VAL A 33 8.71 -20.02 1.14
C VAL A 33 8.34 -18.81 0.28
N ILE A 34 7.91 -17.70 0.90
CA ILE A 34 7.56 -16.46 0.19
C ILE A 34 8.81 -15.89 -0.51
N SER A 35 9.93 -15.79 0.19
CA SER A 35 11.19 -15.25 -0.36
C SER A 35 11.73 -16.09 -1.53
N LEU A 36 11.63 -17.42 -1.44
CA LEU A 36 12.06 -18.32 -2.52
C LEU A 36 11.07 -18.32 -3.70
N SER A 37 9.77 -18.14 -3.45
CA SER A 37 8.73 -18.14 -4.48
C SER A 37 9.05 -17.15 -5.61
N ASP A 38 9.40 -15.91 -5.28
CA ASP A 38 9.63 -14.85 -6.27
C ASP A 38 10.84 -15.14 -7.19
N THR A 39 11.87 -15.82 -6.67
CA THR A 39 13.11 -16.12 -7.41
C THR A 39 13.11 -17.48 -8.12
N VAL A 40 12.35 -18.45 -7.60
CA VAL A 40 12.39 -19.85 -8.02
C VAL A 40 11.22 -20.20 -8.97
N PHE A 41 10.03 -19.61 -8.79
CA PHE A 41 8.94 -19.78 -9.77
C PHE A 41 9.22 -19.08 -11.09
N ALA A 42 9.93 -17.94 -11.05
CA ALA A 42 10.38 -17.22 -12.25
C ALA A 42 11.30 -18.07 -13.16
N ARG A 43 11.89 -19.16 -12.64
CA ARG A 43 12.78 -20.07 -13.38
C ARG A 43 12.20 -21.47 -13.62
N GLY A 44 10.89 -21.66 -13.40
CA GLY A 44 10.17 -22.89 -13.77
C GLY A 44 10.36 -24.08 -12.83
N ALA A 45 10.78 -23.86 -11.58
CA ALA A 45 10.90 -24.93 -10.59
C ALA A 45 9.53 -25.39 -10.06
N GLY A 46 9.39 -26.69 -9.81
CA GLY A 46 8.16 -27.30 -9.32
C GLY A 46 8.01 -27.21 -7.79
N ALA A 47 6.79 -27.41 -7.28
CA ALA A 47 6.49 -27.39 -5.84
C ALA A 47 7.30 -28.42 -5.02
N ALA A 48 7.63 -29.56 -5.61
CA ALA A 48 8.44 -30.60 -4.96
C ALA A 48 9.90 -30.17 -4.74
N GLU A 49 10.46 -29.37 -5.65
CA GLU A 49 11.82 -28.84 -5.57
C GLU A 49 11.89 -27.76 -4.48
N LEU A 50 10.88 -26.89 -4.43
CA LEU A 50 10.73 -25.90 -3.36
C LEU A 50 10.60 -26.56 -1.98
N PHE A 51 9.78 -27.62 -1.86
CA PHE A 51 9.64 -28.37 -0.62
C PHE A 51 10.98 -29.00 -0.17
N ARG A 52 11.76 -29.54 -1.10
CA ARG A 52 13.08 -30.12 -0.80
C ARG A 52 14.06 -29.06 -0.28
N LEU A 53 14.06 -27.85 -0.85
CA LEU A 53 14.85 -26.73 -0.35
C LEU A 53 14.49 -26.36 1.10
N VAL A 54 13.19 -26.32 1.43
CA VAL A 54 12.71 -26.07 2.80
C VAL A 54 13.18 -27.16 3.75
N VAL A 55 13.11 -28.44 3.34
CA VAL A 55 13.58 -29.58 4.15
C VAL A 55 15.07 -29.47 4.46
N TYR A 56 15.91 -29.08 3.49
CA TYR A 56 17.34 -28.85 3.73
C TYR A 56 17.61 -27.66 4.65
N LYS A 57 16.73 -26.67 4.72
CA LYS A 57 16.87 -25.54 5.65
C LYS A 57 16.38 -25.83 7.07
N LEU A 58 15.61 -26.90 7.29
CA LEU A 58 15.03 -27.21 8.60
C LEU A 58 16.06 -27.22 9.75
N PRO A 59 17.24 -27.88 9.65
CA PRO A 59 18.22 -27.86 10.74
C PRO A 59 18.63 -26.44 11.15
N THR A 60 18.82 -25.56 10.17
CA THR A 60 19.12 -24.14 10.41
C THR A 60 17.95 -23.45 11.12
N LEU A 61 16.72 -23.68 10.65
CA LEU A 61 15.51 -23.12 11.29
C LEU A 61 15.36 -23.58 12.75
N PHE A 62 15.67 -24.84 13.05
CA PHE A 62 15.65 -25.36 14.43
C PHE A 62 16.65 -24.62 15.33
N THR A 63 17.86 -24.30 14.87
CA THR A 63 18.85 -23.57 15.69
C THR A 63 18.37 -22.17 16.09
N PHE A 64 17.56 -21.51 15.26
CA PHE A 64 16.95 -20.22 15.61
C PHE A 64 15.64 -20.37 16.42
N ALA A 65 14.84 -21.40 16.13
CA ALA A 65 13.56 -21.64 16.78
C ALA A 65 13.71 -22.14 18.23
N ILE A 66 14.71 -22.98 18.55
CA ILE A 66 14.88 -23.58 19.88
C ILE A 66 15.01 -22.52 20.99
N PRO A 67 15.88 -21.49 20.89
CA PRO A 67 15.97 -20.45 21.92
C PRO A 67 14.67 -19.67 22.13
N ALA A 68 14.02 -19.24 21.05
CA ALA A 68 12.77 -18.49 21.11
C ALA A 68 11.62 -19.34 21.70
N ALA A 69 11.54 -20.61 21.30
CA ALA A 69 10.58 -21.57 21.82
C ALA A 69 10.80 -21.86 23.30
N ALA A 70 12.06 -22.02 23.75
CA ALA A 70 12.40 -22.25 25.15
C ALA A 70 11.98 -21.07 26.06
N LEU A 71 12.17 -19.84 25.58
CA LEU A 71 11.72 -18.63 26.28
C LEU A 71 10.18 -18.63 26.43
N LEU A 72 9.46 -18.76 25.31
CA LEU A 72 8.00 -18.74 25.30
C LEU A 72 7.42 -19.88 26.13
N ALA A 73 7.98 -21.08 26.03
CA ALA A 73 7.57 -22.24 26.81
C ALA A 73 7.74 -22.00 28.32
N THR A 74 8.85 -21.39 28.71
CA THR A 74 9.10 -21.03 30.12
C THR A 74 8.06 -20.03 30.62
N PHE A 75 7.72 -19.02 29.81
CA PHE A 75 6.68 -18.03 30.13
C PHE A 75 5.29 -18.65 30.22
N LEU A 76 4.93 -19.55 29.30
CA LEU A 76 3.63 -20.24 29.30
C LEU A 76 3.49 -21.19 30.49
N ALA A 77 4.52 -22.01 30.75
CA ALA A 77 4.53 -22.96 31.86
C ALA A 77 4.45 -22.24 33.22
N LEU A 78 5.34 -21.27 33.48
CA LEU A 78 5.33 -20.51 34.73
C LEU A 78 4.13 -19.57 34.83
N GLY A 79 3.66 -19.04 33.70
CA GLY A 79 2.43 -18.25 33.61
C GLY A 79 1.20 -19.06 34.02
N ARG A 80 1.08 -20.31 33.56
CA ARG A 80 0.02 -21.24 33.98
C ARG A 80 0.12 -21.57 35.46
N LEU A 81 1.30 -21.98 35.93
CA LEU A 81 1.55 -22.31 37.35
C LEU A 81 1.25 -21.12 38.27
N SER A 82 1.52 -19.89 37.82
CA SER A 82 1.17 -18.66 38.54
C SER A 82 -0.32 -18.36 38.51
N ALA A 83 -0.99 -18.54 37.37
CA ALA A 83 -2.43 -18.30 37.22
C ALA A 83 -3.26 -19.28 38.07
N ASP A 84 -2.85 -20.54 38.11
CA ASP A 84 -3.50 -21.62 38.88
C ASP A 84 -3.11 -21.61 40.36
N ARG A 85 -2.32 -20.60 40.79
CA ARG A 85 -1.80 -20.43 42.15
C ARG A 85 -0.95 -21.59 42.67
N GLU A 86 -0.54 -22.52 41.82
CA GLU A 86 0.37 -23.62 42.17
C GLU A 86 1.74 -23.09 42.61
N LEU A 87 2.24 -22.04 41.96
CA LEU A 87 3.51 -21.42 42.33
C LEU A 87 3.47 -20.81 43.75
N LEU A 88 2.34 -20.23 44.14
CA LEU A 88 2.12 -19.71 45.50
C LEU A 88 2.00 -20.84 46.52
N ALA A 89 1.36 -21.96 46.15
CA ALA A 89 1.26 -23.14 47.02
C ALA A 89 2.63 -23.74 47.32
N PHE A 90 3.53 -23.84 46.34
CA PHE A 90 4.91 -24.29 46.56
C PHE A 90 5.70 -23.32 47.44
N GLN A 91 5.52 -22.01 47.27
CA GLN A 91 6.16 -20.99 48.12
C GLN A 91 5.68 -21.05 49.57
N ALA A 92 4.38 -21.32 49.81
CA ALA A 92 3.83 -21.51 51.15
C ALA A 92 4.39 -22.75 51.87
N LEU A 93 4.85 -23.75 51.11
CA LEU A 93 5.56 -24.94 51.60
C LEU A 93 7.07 -24.72 51.80
N GLY A 94 7.56 -23.48 51.64
CA GLY A 94 8.96 -23.10 51.86
C GLY A 94 9.90 -23.30 50.67
N TYR A 95 9.39 -23.57 49.46
CA TYR A 95 10.22 -23.61 48.25
C TYR A 95 10.53 -22.19 47.77
N SER A 96 11.81 -21.83 47.69
CA SER A 96 12.25 -20.56 47.10
C SER A 96 12.01 -20.52 45.60
N LEU A 97 11.80 -19.33 45.02
CA LEU A 97 11.55 -19.20 43.57
C LEU A 97 12.77 -19.65 42.75
N ARG A 98 13.97 -19.50 43.32
CA ARG A 98 15.22 -19.99 42.73
C ARG A 98 15.24 -21.52 42.59
N ARG A 99 14.68 -22.24 43.56
CA ARG A 99 14.59 -23.71 43.50
C ARG A 99 13.55 -24.16 42.48
N LEU A 100 12.42 -23.46 42.40
CA LEU A 100 11.33 -23.77 41.46
C LEU A 100 11.71 -23.49 40.00
N THR A 101 12.65 -22.57 39.75
CA THR A 101 13.16 -22.25 38.40
C THR A 101 14.30 -23.15 37.94
N ALA A 102 14.98 -23.88 38.86
CA ALA A 102 16.11 -24.74 38.53
C ALA A 102 15.83 -25.85 37.47
N PRO A 103 14.67 -26.56 37.49
CA PRO A 103 14.34 -27.53 36.45
C PRO A 103 14.20 -26.90 35.06
N PHE A 104 13.73 -25.64 34.98
CA PHE A 104 13.64 -24.88 33.73
C PHE A 104 15.04 -24.51 33.22
N LEU A 105 15.95 -24.07 34.10
CA LEU A 105 17.34 -23.77 33.74
C LEU A 105 18.06 -25.01 33.19
N LEU A 106 17.84 -26.19 33.81
CA LEU A 106 18.36 -27.45 33.32
C LEU A 106 17.81 -27.77 31.92
N PHE A 107 16.51 -27.53 31.70
CA PHE A 107 15.91 -27.67 30.36
C PHE A 107 16.55 -26.73 29.34
N GLY A 108 16.76 -25.46 29.69
CA GLY A 108 17.44 -24.48 28.83
C GLY A 108 18.88 -24.90 28.47
N ALA A 109 19.61 -25.50 29.42
CA ALA A 109 20.95 -26.04 29.18
C ALA A 109 20.92 -27.25 28.23
N LEU A 110 19.96 -28.16 28.40
CA LEU A 110 19.76 -29.30 27.49
C LEU A 110 19.36 -28.83 26.08
N ALA A 111 18.43 -27.87 25.98
CA ALA A 111 18.01 -27.27 24.71
C ALA A 111 19.19 -26.58 23.99
N SER A 112 20.06 -25.91 24.75
CA SER A 112 21.29 -25.30 24.22
C SER A 112 22.26 -26.36 23.69
N GLY A 113 22.44 -27.48 24.41
CA GLY A 113 23.26 -28.60 23.94
C GLY A 113 22.73 -29.25 22.67
N VAL A 114 21.40 -29.38 22.54
CA VAL A 114 20.76 -29.86 21.30
C VAL A 114 20.98 -28.86 20.16
N SER A 115 20.78 -27.56 20.40
CA SER A 115 21.01 -26.51 19.41
C SER A 115 22.47 -26.49 18.92
N PHE A 116 23.44 -26.63 19.83
CA PHE A 116 24.85 -26.74 19.49
C PHE A 116 25.14 -27.96 18.62
N SER A 117 24.59 -29.12 18.99
CA SER A 117 24.78 -30.37 18.24
C SER A 117 24.19 -30.26 16.83
N LEU A 118 23.02 -29.62 16.68
CA LEU A 118 22.44 -29.33 15.37
C LEU A 118 23.31 -28.37 14.57
N GLY A 119 23.79 -27.28 15.18
CA GLY A 119 24.61 -26.26 14.53
C GLY A 119 25.98 -26.75 14.06
N GLU A 120 26.59 -27.69 14.78
CA GLU A 120 27.92 -28.23 14.45
C GLU A 120 27.87 -29.43 13.50
N PHE A 121 26.88 -30.32 13.63
CA PHE A 121 26.82 -31.57 12.86
C PHE A 121 25.78 -31.58 11.74
N ALA A 122 24.58 -31.04 11.99
CA ALA A 122 23.46 -31.15 11.03
C ALA A 122 23.40 -29.97 10.05
N VAL A 123 23.59 -28.75 10.54
CA VAL A 123 23.51 -27.51 9.75
C VAL A 123 24.54 -27.47 8.61
N PRO A 124 25.84 -27.75 8.83
CA PRO A 124 26.84 -27.63 7.76
C PRO A 124 26.53 -28.54 6.55
N ALA A 125 26.14 -29.79 6.82
CA ALA A 125 25.78 -30.75 5.77
C ALA A 125 24.48 -30.37 5.06
N ALA A 126 23.49 -29.86 5.79
CA ALA A 126 22.20 -29.48 5.23
C ALA A 126 22.27 -28.19 4.40
N GLU A 127 23.06 -27.20 4.83
CA GLU A 127 23.34 -25.98 4.06
C GLU A 127 24.10 -26.26 2.77
N ALA A 128 25.04 -27.22 2.79
CA ALA A 128 25.76 -27.64 1.58
C ALA A 128 24.80 -28.30 0.57
N ALA A 129 23.92 -29.19 1.03
CA ALA A 129 22.88 -29.81 0.20
C ALA A 129 21.88 -28.78 -0.34
N TYR A 130 21.44 -27.83 0.50
CA TYR A 130 20.59 -26.71 0.09
C TYR A 130 21.24 -25.89 -1.02
N ARG A 131 22.51 -25.48 -0.85
CA ARG A 131 23.22 -24.66 -1.83
C ARG A 131 23.40 -25.40 -3.14
N GLN A 132 23.73 -26.69 -3.10
CA GLN A 132 23.86 -27.51 -4.30
C GLN A 132 22.54 -27.59 -5.09
N GLU A 133 21.42 -27.84 -4.42
CA GLU A 133 20.10 -27.91 -5.07
C GLU A 133 19.67 -26.54 -5.60
N LEU A 134 19.89 -25.46 -4.83
CA LEU A 134 19.58 -24.09 -5.26
C LEU A 134 20.38 -23.70 -6.51
N LEU A 135 21.68 -23.97 -6.54
CA LEU A 135 22.52 -23.68 -7.71
C LEU A 135 22.11 -24.54 -8.91
N ALA A 136 21.73 -25.81 -8.71
CA ALA A 136 21.23 -26.66 -9.78
C ALA A 136 19.93 -26.12 -10.42
N LEU A 137 19.05 -25.51 -9.61
CA LEU A 137 17.84 -24.84 -10.11
C LEU A 137 18.14 -23.50 -10.79
N LEU A 138 19.03 -22.69 -10.21
CA LEU A 138 19.42 -21.39 -10.77
C LEU A 138 20.14 -21.52 -12.12
N TYR A 139 20.94 -22.57 -12.30
CA TYR A 139 21.72 -22.82 -13.52
C TYR A 139 21.12 -23.83 -14.48
N ARG A 140 19.85 -24.23 -14.27
CA ARG A 140 19.16 -25.13 -15.19
C ARG A 140 18.99 -24.43 -16.55
N GLY A 141 19.80 -24.84 -17.53
CA GLY A 141 19.81 -24.25 -18.88
C GLY A 141 20.79 -23.09 -19.09
N ALA A 142 21.64 -22.74 -18.11
CA ALA A 142 22.67 -21.71 -18.23
C ALA A 142 24.09 -22.31 -18.19
N VAL A 143 25.03 -21.70 -18.92
CA VAL A 143 26.46 -22.09 -18.92
C VAL A 143 27.05 -21.82 -17.53
N PRO A 144 27.80 -22.76 -16.92
CA PRO A 144 28.39 -22.57 -15.60
C PRO A 144 29.22 -21.28 -15.55
N GLN A 145 28.98 -20.44 -14.54
CA GLN A 145 29.74 -19.21 -14.37
C GLN A 145 31.21 -19.52 -14.13
N VAL A 146 32.01 -19.06 -15.09
CA VAL A 146 33.45 -18.96 -14.94
C VAL A 146 33.72 -17.82 -13.96
N GLN A 147 34.37 -18.10 -12.83
CA GLN A 147 34.78 -17.03 -11.91
C GLN A 147 35.80 -16.16 -12.65
N SER A 148 35.45 -14.89 -12.84
CA SER A 148 36.27 -13.91 -13.55
C SER A 148 36.86 -12.90 -12.57
N ALA A 149 38.12 -12.52 -12.78
CA ALA A 149 38.87 -11.56 -11.98
C ALA A 149 38.99 -11.91 -10.47
N VAL A 150 39.54 -13.09 -10.15
CA VAL A 150 39.81 -13.50 -8.77
C VAL A 150 41.17 -12.94 -8.32
N PHE A 151 41.17 -12.11 -7.27
CA PHE A 151 42.39 -11.67 -6.58
C PHE A 151 42.56 -12.46 -5.28
N PHE A 152 43.74 -13.02 -5.05
CA PHE A 152 44.08 -13.64 -3.78
C PHE A 152 45.54 -13.45 -3.42
N ARG A 153 45.81 -13.29 -2.13
CA ARG A 153 47.17 -13.19 -1.61
C ARG A 153 47.65 -14.56 -1.16
N GLY A 154 48.78 -15.01 -1.69
CA GLY A 154 49.49 -16.20 -1.27
C GLY A 154 50.02 -16.07 0.15
N LEU A 155 50.29 -17.21 0.78
CA LEU A 155 50.65 -17.34 2.20
C LEU A 155 51.91 -16.58 2.61
N TYR A 156 52.80 -16.28 1.66
CA TYR A 156 54.08 -15.65 1.92
C TYR A 156 54.08 -14.16 1.53
N GLY A 157 53.01 -13.68 0.88
CA GLY A 157 52.81 -12.26 0.57
C GLY A 157 52.67 -11.95 -0.92
N GLU A 158 52.82 -12.94 -1.80
CA GLU A 158 52.61 -12.81 -3.25
C GLU A 158 51.12 -12.56 -3.55
N THR A 159 50.78 -11.77 -4.57
CA THR A 159 49.38 -11.54 -4.97
C THR A 159 49.13 -12.12 -6.34
N TYR A 160 48.15 -13.01 -6.44
CA TYR A 160 47.74 -13.64 -7.68
C TYR A 160 46.44 -12.99 -8.15
N TYR A 161 46.39 -12.67 -9.43
CA TYR A 161 45.20 -12.28 -10.16
C TYR A 161 44.96 -13.29 -11.27
N VAL A 162 43.73 -13.75 -11.37
CA VAL A 162 43.31 -14.69 -12.41
C VAL A 162 42.10 -14.09 -13.12
N GLU A 163 42.25 -13.81 -14.41
CA GLU A 163 41.20 -13.23 -15.25
C GLU A 163 40.01 -14.18 -15.38
N ARG A 164 40.26 -15.48 -15.54
CA ARG A 164 39.19 -16.48 -15.74
C ARG A 164 39.63 -17.88 -15.28
N SER A 165 38.78 -18.56 -14.49
CA SER A 165 39.04 -19.89 -13.92
C SER A 165 37.97 -20.92 -14.30
N GLU A 166 38.35 -21.97 -15.04
CA GLU A 166 37.50 -23.08 -15.47
C GLU A 166 38.00 -24.41 -14.86
N GLY A 167 37.53 -24.72 -13.65
CA GLY A 167 38.05 -25.86 -12.89
C GLY A 167 39.55 -25.69 -12.62
N GLU A 168 40.34 -26.73 -12.90
CA GLU A 168 41.81 -26.71 -12.68
C GLU A 168 42.57 -25.85 -13.71
N ARG A 169 41.90 -25.32 -14.75
CA ARG A 169 42.51 -24.48 -15.80
C ARG A 169 42.23 -23.01 -15.52
N LEU A 170 43.30 -22.22 -15.47
CA LEU A 170 43.29 -20.78 -15.29
C LEU A 170 43.71 -20.11 -16.59
N THR A 171 43.15 -18.92 -16.85
CA THR A 171 43.48 -18.09 -18.02
C THR A 171 43.67 -16.64 -17.57
N GLY A 172 44.68 -15.97 -18.14
CA GLY A 172 45.07 -14.61 -17.77
C GLY A 172 45.57 -14.50 -16.32
N ILE A 173 46.72 -15.10 -16.02
CA ILE A 173 47.31 -15.08 -14.68
C ILE A 173 48.32 -13.93 -14.57
N LEU A 174 48.25 -13.19 -13.48
CA LEU A 174 49.19 -12.14 -13.09
C LEU A 174 49.60 -12.36 -11.63
N VAL A 175 50.90 -12.50 -11.37
CA VAL A 175 51.44 -12.70 -10.02
C VAL A 175 52.36 -11.54 -9.67
N TYR A 176 52.07 -10.87 -8.56
CA TYR A 176 52.93 -9.88 -7.93
C TYR A 176 53.72 -10.55 -6.81
N ASP A 177 54.99 -10.83 -7.06
CA ASP A 177 55.91 -11.34 -6.05
C ASP A 177 56.61 -10.15 -5.37
N LEU A 178 56.17 -9.86 -4.13
CA LEU A 178 56.73 -8.83 -3.26
C LEU A 178 57.81 -9.38 -2.31
N THR A 179 57.98 -10.70 -2.27
CA THR A 179 58.82 -11.41 -1.29
C THR A 179 60.16 -11.81 -1.88
N GLY A 180 60.25 -11.86 -3.21
CA GLY A 180 61.42 -12.32 -3.94
C GLY A 180 61.59 -13.84 -3.89
N ARG A 181 60.56 -14.59 -3.49
CA ARG A 181 60.61 -16.04 -3.33
C ARG A 181 60.55 -16.78 -4.66
N ILE A 182 59.67 -16.36 -5.56
CA ILE A 182 59.50 -17.02 -6.87
C ILE A 182 60.69 -16.63 -7.77
N TYR A 183 61.07 -15.35 -7.72
CA TYR A 183 62.29 -14.84 -8.34
C TYR A 183 62.96 -13.80 -7.43
N PRO A 184 64.28 -13.89 -7.17
CA PRO A 184 64.99 -12.94 -6.31
C PRO A 184 64.83 -11.50 -6.79
N ALA A 185 64.27 -10.63 -5.94
CA ALA A 185 64.11 -9.20 -6.22
C ALA A 185 65.08 -8.37 -5.37
N GLU A 186 65.88 -7.51 -6.01
CA GLU A 186 66.73 -6.53 -5.34
C GLU A 186 66.02 -5.16 -5.41
N GLY A 187 65.22 -4.83 -4.41
CA GLY A 187 64.60 -3.50 -4.33
C GLY A 187 63.16 -3.46 -3.80
N ARG A 188 62.53 -2.29 -3.93
CA ARG A 188 61.19 -1.98 -3.40
C ARG A 188 60.05 -2.31 -4.36
N PHE A 189 60.35 -2.63 -5.61
CA PHE A 189 59.35 -2.92 -6.66
C PHE A 189 59.10 -4.43 -6.79
N PRO A 190 57.83 -4.87 -6.94
CA PRO A 190 57.50 -6.28 -7.08
C PRO A 190 58.01 -6.86 -8.40
N THR A 191 58.38 -8.14 -8.38
CA THR A 191 58.50 -8.91 -9.62
C THR A 191 57.08 -9.24 -10.12
N VAL A 192 56.80 -8.95 -11.39
CA VAL A 192 55.48 -9.18 -12.00
C VAL A 192 55.56 -10.32 -13.00
N ILE A 193 54.83 -11.40 -12.74
CA ILE A 193 54.75 -12.57 -13.61
C ILE A 193 53.42 -12.54 -14.33
N THR A 194 53.43 -12.62 -15.66
CA THR A 194 52.22 -12.73 -16.50
C THR A 194 52.22 -14.07 -17.20
N ALA A 195 51.07 -14.75 -17.31
CA ALA A 195 50.94 -15.99 -18.07
C ALA A 195 49.56 -16.07 -18.74
N GLN A 196 49.51 -16.63 -19.96
CA GLN A 196 48.26 -16.78 -20.69
C GLN A 196 47.39 -17.90 -20.11
N GLU A 197 48.01 -19.04 -19.76
CA GLU A 197 47.31 -20.19 -19.22
C GLU A 197 48.04 -20.77 -18.01
N GLY A 198 47.29 -21.30 -17.05
CA GLY A 198 47.79 -21.95 -15.85
C GLY A 198 47.02 -23.23 -15.59
N LEU A 199 47.69 -24.29 -15.15
CA LEU A 199 47.05 -25.56 -14.81
C LEU A 199 47.52 -26.01 -13.43
N PHE A 200 46.56 -26.29 -12.54
CA PHE A 200 46.86 -26.91 -11.26
C PHE A 200 47.13 -28.42 -11.45
N ARG A 201 48.33 -28.87 -11.07
CA ARG A 201 48.73 -30.28 -11.07
C ARG A 201 49.59 -30.60 -9.85
N GLY A 202 49.12 -31.53 -9.02
CA GLY A 202 49.93 -32.13 -7.94
C GLY A 202 50.50 -31.13 -6.93
N GLY A 203 49.74 -30.10 -6.52
CA GLY A 203 50.22 -29.06 -5.59
C GLY A 203 51.16 -28.04 -6.21
N THR A 204 51.22 -27.98 -7.54
CA THR A 204 51.95 -26.95 -8.29
C THR A 204 51.04 -26.29 -9.31
N LEU A 205 51.28 -25.00 -9.55
CA LEU A 205 50.63 -24.23 -10.60
C LEU A 205 51.60 -24.14 -11.79
N GLU A 206 51.30 -24.89 -12.85
CA GLU A 206 52.05 -24.84 -14.10
C GLU A 206 51.55 -23.68 -14.96
N LEU A 207 52.30 -22.60 -15.03
CA LEU A 207 52.05 -21.46 -15.90
C LEU A 207 52.67 -21.70 -17.29
N THR A 208 51.96 -21.36 -18.35
CA THR A 208 52.42 -21.52 -19.73
C THR A 208 52.28 -20.23 -20.52
N THR A 209 53.24 -19.99 -21.41
CA THR A 209 53.31 -18.82 -22.29
C THR A 209 53.23 -17.51 -21.50
N GLY A 210 54.32 -17.16 -20.81
CA GLY A 210 54.34 -16.04 -19.89
C GLY A 210 55.63 -15.20 -19.92
N ARG A 211 55.62 -14.13 -19.13
CA ARG A 211 56.73 -13.19 -19.00
C ARG A 211 56.92 -12.79 -17.55
N VAL A 212 58.18 -12.71 -17.12
CA VAL A 212 58.59 -12.14 -15.84
C VAL A 212 59.15 -10.74 -16.09
N LEU A 213 58.58 -9.74 -15.43
CA LEU A 213 58.98 -8.33 -15.48
C LEU A 213 59.66 -7.99 -14.15
N ARG A 214 60.92 -7.54 -14.21
CA ARG A 214 61.66 -7.04 -13.06
C ARG A 214 61.94 -5.56 -13.23
N PHE A 215 61.84 -4.82 -12.14
CA PHE A 215 62.06 -3.38 -12.11
C PHE A 215 63.31 -3.05 -11.30
N ALA A 216 64.07 -2.08 -11.77
CA ALA A 216 65.22 -1.52 -11.05
C ALA A 216 64.74 -0.69 -9.84
N PRO A 217 65.64 -0.36 -8.89
CA PRO A 217 65.29 0.44 -7.71
C PRO A 217 64.73 1.85 -8.01
N ASP A 218 64.88 2.35 -9.23
CA ASP A 218 64.32 3.62 -9.72
C ASP A 218 62.94 3.47 -10.41
N GLY A 219 62.42 2.24 -10.50
CA GLY A 219 61.13 1.92 -11.12
C GLY A 219 61.20 1.66 -12.63
N SER A 220 62.38 1.76 -13.25
CA SER A 220 62.56 1.41 -14.67
C SER A 220 62.53 -0.11 -14.88
N LEU A 221 62.05 -0.58 -16.03
CA LEU A 221 62.03 -2.02 -16.33
C LEU A 221 63.48 -2.51 -16.56
N MET A 222 63.98 -3.36 -15.67
CA MET A 222 65.35 -3.87 -15.68
C MET A 222 65.48 -5.15 -16.52
N GLU A 223 64.52 -6.08 -16.42
CA GLU A 223 64.62 -7.39 -17.05
C GLU A 223 63.23 -7.91 -17.48
N LEU A 224 63.15 -8.43 -18.70
CA LEU A 224 61.97 -9.11 -19.25
C LEU A 224 62.35 -10.53 -19.69
N VAL A 225 62.04 -11.53 -18.87
CA VAL A 225 62.29 -12.94 -19.20
C VAL A 225 61.02 -13.55 -19.77
N ARG A 226 61.08 -14.17 -20.95
CA ARG A 226 59.96 -14.94 -21.53
C ARG A 226 60.14 -16.42 -21.18
N PHE A 227 59.05 -17.09 -20.82
CA PHE A 227 59.05 -18.52 -20.55
C PHE A 227 57.90 -19.23 -21.26
N ASP A 228 58.17 -20.46 -21.73
CA ASP A 228 57.14 -21.33 -22.29
C ASP A 228 56.41 -22.10 -21.19
N ARG A 229 57.13 -22.48 -20.12
CA ARG A 229 56.58 -23.13 -18.92
C ARG A 229 57.31 -22.66 -17.66
N LEU A 230 56.56 -22.30 -16.63
CA LEU A 230 57.05 -21.95 -15.29
C LEU A 230 56.17 -22.67 -14.26
N THR A 231 56.77 -23.49 -13.41
CA THR A 231 56.04 -24.19 -12.35
C THR A 231 56.23 -23.45 -11.02
N VAL A 232 55.14 -23.03 -10.40
CA VAL A 232 55.14 -22.37 -9.09
C VAL A 232 54.60 -23.35 -8.06
N GLU A 233 55.26 -23.48 -6.91
CA GLU A 233 54.73 -24.26 -5.79
C GLU A 233 53.46 -23.59 -5.27
N ALA A 234 52.34 -24.29 -5.38
CA ALA A 234 51.03 -23.78 -5.01
C ALA A 234 50.40 -24.74 -4.00
N GLU A 235 50.56 -24.45 -2.71
CA GLU A 235 49.99 -25.27 -1.63
C GLU A 235 48.46 -25.47 -1.82
N GLU A 236 47.91 -26.57 -1.27
CA GLU A 236 46.49 -27.00 -1.40
C GLU A 236 45.48 -25.90 -1.00
N ASP A 237 45.92 -24.92 -0.19
CA ASP A 237 45.16 -23.76 0.22
C ASP A 237 44.90 -22.76 -0.93
N LEU A 238 45.84 -22.66 -1.89
CA LEU A 238 45.71 -21.83 -3.09
C LEU A 238 44.60 -22.35 -4.00
N ARG A 239 44.59 -23.67 -4.23
CA ARG A 239 43.60 -24.38 -5.04
C ARG A 239 42.18 -24.24 -4.46
N ARG A 240 42.03 -24.32 -3.14
CA ARG A 240 40.75 -24.11 -2.43
C ARG A 240 40.25 -22.67 -2.45
N ALA A 241 41.14 -21.68 -2.56
CA ALA A 241 40.75 -20.27 -2.68
C ALA A 241 40.25 -19.90 -4.08
N VAL A 242 40.78 -20.55 -5.13
CA VAL A 242 40.45 -20.25 -6.55
C VAL A 242 39.19 -20.99 -7.06
N LEU A 243 38.89 -22.18 -6.54
CA LEU A 243 37.80 -23.04 -7.05
C LEU A 243 36.40 -22.78 -6.43
N GLY A 244 36.25 -21.76 -5.57
CA GLY A 244 34.98 -21.44 -4.91
C GLY A 244 34.80 -22.17 -3.57
N GLY A 245 34.89 -21.40 -2.47
CA GLY A 245 34.80 -21.94 -1.11
C GLY A 245 33.38 -22.24 -0.64
N LYS A 246 33.27 -23.03 0.45
CA LYS A 246 32.06 -23.14 1.28
C LYS A 246 31.65 -21.74 1.77
N THR A 247 30.35 -21.48 1.90
CA THR A 247 29.89 -20.28 2.61
C THR A 247 30.10 -20.44 4.13
N PRO A 248 30.13 -19.35 4.92
CA PRO A 248 30.26 -19.45 6.37
C PRO A 248 29.17 -20.31 7.05
N ALA A 249 27.98 -20.41 6.46
CA ALA A 249 26.89 -21.25 6.96
C ALA A 249 27.20 -22.75 6.83
N GLU A 250 27.91 -23.15 5.75
CA GLU A 250 28.31 -24.53 5.43
C GLU A 250 29.54 -25.03 6.18
N MET A 251 30.23 -24.14 6.90
CA MET A 251 31.45 -24.47 7.62
C MET A 251 31.14 -24.89 9.05
N SER A 252 31.79 -25.93 9.55
CA SER A 252 31.78 -26.22 11.00
C SER A 252 32.57 -25.17 11.78
N LEU A 253 32.47 -25.16 13.12
CA LEU A 253 33.28 -24.25 13.95
C LEU A 253 34.78 -24.46 13.72
N ARG A 254 35.20 -25.72 13.53
CA ARG A 254 36.59 -26.05 13.20
C ARG A 254 37.02 -25.46 11.86
N GLU A 255 36.22 -25.65 10.82
CA GLU A 255 36.52 -25.13 9.48
C GLU A 255 36.51 -23.58 9.45
N LEU A 256 35.61 -22.94 10.19
CA LEU A 256 35.58 -21.48 10.37
C LEU A 256 36.86 -20.98 11.05
N GLY A 257 37.33 -21.66 12.10
CA GLY A 257 38.58 -21.31 12.79
C GLY A 257 39.80 -21.41 11.88
N GLU A 258 39.94 -22.54 11.16
CA GLU A 258 41.01 -22.75 10.19
C GLU A 258 40.99 -21.67 9.07
N ARG A 259 39.80 -21.26 8.61
CA ARG A 259 39.65 -20.20 7.59
C ARG A 259 39.99 -18.81 8.13
N ILE A 260 39.61 -18.49 9.37
CA ILE A 260 39.96 -17.23 10.04
C ILE A 260 41.47 -17.10 10.18
N ASP A 261 42.15 -18.17 10.58
CA ASP A 261 43.61 -18.16 10.75
C ASP A 261 44.33 -18.02 9.40
N LEU A 262 43.81 -18.64 8.34
CA LEU A 262 44.32 -18.47 6.97
C LEU A 262 44.21 -17.01 6.51
N LEU A 263 43.06 -16.35 6.71
CA LEU A 263 42.88 -14.95 6.32
C LEU A 263 43.77 -13.99 7.13
N ARG A 264 43.93 -14.24 8.44
CA ARG A 264 44.85 -13.47 9.29
C ARG A 264 46.29 -13.57 8.80
N ARG A 265 46.75 -14.79 8.47
CA ARG A 265 48.10 -15.03 7.92
C ARG A 265 48.28 -14.39 6.55
N SER A 266 47.21 -14.30 5.77
CA SER A 266 47.20 -13.67 4.43
C SER A 266 47.03 -12.14 4.47
N GLY A 267 46.94 -11.53 5.66
CA GLY A 267 46.76 -10.08 5.81
C GLY A 267 45.39 -9.54 5.36
N LEU A 268 44.38 -10.41 5.26
CA LEU A 268 42.99 -10.06 4.91
C LEU A 268 42.15 -9.95 6.18
N ASP A 269 41.15 -9.05 6.19
CA ASP A 269 40.28 -8.85 7.36
C ASP A 269 39.33 -10.04 7.56
N PRO A 270 39.45 -10.84 8.64
CA PRO A 270 38.58 -11.98 8.90
C PRO A 270 37.30 -11.59 9.67
N ARG A 271 37.04 -10.30 9.92
CA ARG A 271 36.01 -9.81 10.85
C ARG A 271 34.64 -10.47 10.68
N SER A 272 34.15 -10.59 9.45
CA SER A 272 32.85 -11.21 9.16
C SER A 272 32.80 -12.68 9.60
N LEU A 273 33.87 -13.45 9.36
CA LEU A 273 33.99 -14.85 9.80
C LEU A 273 34.18 -14.97 11.31
N VAL A 274 34.90 -14.04 11.94
CA VAL A 274 35.03 -13.98 13.41
C VAL A 274 33.65 -13.77 14.06
N VAL A 275 32.84 -12.83 13.54
CA VAL A 275 31.47 -12.63 14.01
C VAL A 275 30.66 -13.92 13.84
N GLU A 276 30.78 -14.59 12.70
CA GLU A 276 30.03 -15.84 12.44
C GLU A 276 30.42 -16.97 13.39
N TYR A 277 31.72 -17.15 13.63
CA TYR A 277 32.25 -18.13 14.56
C TYR A 277 31.64 -17.94 15.96
N HIS A 278 31.67 -16.71 16.49
CA HIS A 278 31.07 -16.43 17.79
C HIS A 278 29.53 -16.52 17.76
N SER A 279 28.89 -16.21 16.63
CA SER A 279 27.43 -16.30 16.46
C SER A 279 26.91 -17.72 16.59
N LYS A 280 27.59 -18.70 15.98
CA LYS A 280 27.21 -20.11 16.10
C LYS A 280 27.21 -20.61 17.55
N ILE A 281 28.19 -20.19 18.34
CA ILE A 281 28.30 -20.55 19.76
C ILE A 281 27.23 -19.80 20.58
N ALA A 282 27.07 -18.50 20.32
CA ALA A 282 26.14 -17.64 21.04
C ALA A 282 24.66 -18.04 20.84
N VAL A 283 24.23 -18.30 19.59
CA VAL A 283 22.87 -18.79 19.27
C VAL A 283 22.61 -20.12 19.96
N SER A 284 23.60 -21.01 19.99
CA SER A 284 23.48 -22.29 20.67
C SER A 284 23.32 -22.14 22.18
N ALA A 285 24.00 -21.17 22.80
CA ALA A 285 23.86 -20.86 24.23
C ALA A 285 22.61 -20.03 24.57
N ALA A 286 21.92 -19.47 23.57
CA ALA A 286 20.83 -18.52 23.76
C ALA A 286 19.64 -19.12 24.50
N ALA A 287 19.33 -20.41 24.29
CA ALA A 287 18.20 -21.05 24.96
C ALA A 287 18.37 -21.05 26.49
N PHE A 288 19.58 -21.33 26.99
CA PHE A 288 19.87 -21.26 28.42
C PHE A 288 19.74 -19.83 28.96
N VAL A 289 20.33 -18.85 28.26
CA VAL A 289 20.28 -17.43 28.65
C VAL A 289 18.84 -16.91 28.68
N PHE A 290 18.05 -17.26 27.68
CA PHE A 290 16.65 -16.84 27.60
C PHE A 290 15.80 -17.49 28.69
N VAL A 291 16.03 -18.77 29.01
CA VAL A 291 15.34 -19.39 30.14
C VAL A 291 15.78 -18.79 31.47
N LEU A 292 17.06 -18.43 31.63
CA LEU A 292 17.60 -17.75 32.81
C LEU A 292 16.95 -16.38 33.05
N PHE A 293 16.71 -15.64 31.99
CA PHE A 293 15.98 -14.37 32.02
C PHE A 293 14.46 -14.57 32.18
N GLY A 294 13.89 -15.48 31.40
CA GLY A 294 12.44 -15.68 31.29
C GLY A 294 11.82 -16.40 32.47
N ALA A 295 12.55 -17.25 33.18
CA ALA A 295 12.03 -17.97 34.34
C ALA A 295 11.60 -17.04 35.50
N PRO A 296 12.48 -16.15 36.03
CA PRO A 296 12.05 -15.22 37.08
C PRO A 296 11.01 -14.22 36.58
N LEU A 297 11.11 -13.76 35.32
CA LEU A 297 10.20 -12.77 34.76
C LEU A 297 8.80 -13.33 34.47
N GLY A 298 8.72 -14.56 33.94
CA GLY A 298 7.47 -15.27 33.68
C GLY A 298 6.70 -15.59 34.97
N ALA A 299 7.42 -15.96 36.03
CA ALA A 299 6.84 -16.12 37.37
C ALA A 299 6.24 -14.81 37.93
N LEU A 300 6.81 -13.66 37.58
CA LEU A 300 6.32 -12.34 38.01
C LEU A 300 5.11 -11.86 37.18
N LEU A 301 5.19 -12.01 35.85
CA LEU A 301 4.16 -11.55 34.90
C LEU A 301 2.94 -12.47 34.83
N GLY A 302 3.11 -13.76 35.13
CA GLY A 302 2.02 -14.76 35.14
C GLY A 302 0.87 -14.43 36.10
N ARG A 303 1.09 -13.56 37.08
CA ARG A 303 0.06 -13.06 38.01
C ARG A 303 -1.03 -12.22 37.35
N ARG A 304 -0.80 -11.69 36.14
CA ARG A 304 -1.75 -10.85 35.38
C ARG A 304 -2.62 -11.63 34.39
N GLY A 305 -2.44 -12.95 34.27
CA GLY A 305 -3.24 -13.83 33.42
C GLY A 305 -2.44 -14.57 32.35
N ARG A 306 -2.96 -15.73 31.90
CA ARG A 306 -2.27 -16.65 30.97
C ARG A 306 -1.93 -16.01 29.61
N ALA A 307 -2.86 -15.22 29.05
CA ALA A 307 -2.67 -14.55 27.76
C ALA A 307 -1.59 -13.44 27.81
N ALA A 308 -1.52 -12.71 28.92
CA ALA A 308 -0.51 -11.65 29.10
C ALA A 308 0.92 -12.22 29.15
N GLY A 309 1.11 -13.38 29.78
CA GLY A 309 2.39 -14.08 29.80
C GLY A 309 2.83 -14.57 28.41
N ALA A 310 1.88 -15.06 27.61
CA ALA A 310 2.14 -15.51 26.24
C ALA A 310 2.59 -14.35 25.32
N ILE A 311 1.86 -13.23 25.35
CA ILE A 311 2.17 -12.03 24.55
C ILE A 311 3.54 -11.47 24.96
N ALA A 312 3.80 -11.34 26.27
CA ALA A 312 5.09 -10.84 26.76
C ALA A 312 6.25 -11.76 26.37
N GLY A 313 6.08 -13.08 26.47
CA GLY A 313 7.09 -14.05 26.07
C GLY A 313 7.43 -13.98 24.58
N PHE A 314 6.42 -13.84 23.72
CA PHE A 314 6.62 -13.69 22.27
C PHE A 314 7.32 -12.37 21.91
N LEU A 315 6.86 -11.24 22.46
CA LEU A 315 7.46 -9.92 22.20
C LEU A 315 8.92 -9.85 22.69
N LEU A 316 9.22 -10.44 23.85
CA LEU A 316 10.59 -10.53 24.37
C LEU A 316 11.48 -11.43 23.50
N ALA A 317 10.94 -12.55 22.98
CA ALA A 317 11.67 -13.39 22.04
C ALA A 317 12.02 -12.63 20.76
N ALA A 318 11.05 -11.89 20.18
CA ALA A 318 11.26 -11.07 19.00
C ALA A 318 12.29 -9.95 19.26
N ALA A 319 12.18 -9.24 20.38
CA ALA A 319 13.12 -8.19 20.77
C ALA A 319 14.55 -8.73 20.96
N ALA A 320 14.71 -9.89 21.60
CA ALA A 320 16.00 -10.51 21.81
C ALA A 320 16.66 -10.97 20.50
N GLN A 321 15.87 -11.48 19.54
CA GLN A 321 16.34 -11.83 18.20
C GLN A 321 16.73 -10.59 17.39
N GLY A 322 15.92 -9.53 17.43
CA GLY A 322 16.23 -8.25 16.79
C GLY A 322 17.54 -7.65 17.29
N LEU A 323 17.74 -7.60 18.62
CA LEU A 323 18.98 -7.10 19.23
C LEU A 323 20.21 -7.94 18.84
N PHE A 324 20.05 -9.26 18.70
CA PHE A 324 21.10 -10.16 18.22
C PHE A 324 21.52 -9.85 16.77
N VAL A 325 20.56 -9.66 15.87
CA VAL A 325 20.85 -9.29 14.47
C VAL A 325 21.52 -7.91 14.41
N TRP A 326 21.05 -6.96 15.20
CA TRP A 326 21.60 -5.60 15.26
C TRP A 326 23.05 -5.60 15.75
N ALA A 327 23.34 -6.29 16.86
CA ALA A 327 24.69 -6.39 17.41
C ALA A 327 25.68 -7.11 16.47
N ARG A 328 25.24 -8.17 15.77
CA ARG A 328 26.07 -8.82 14.72
C ARG A 328 26.40 -7.86 13.59
N THR A 329 25.42 -7.07 13.14
CA THR A 329 25.61 -6.10 12.04
C THR A 329 26.61 -5.02 12.43
N LEU A 330 26.50 -4.46 13.64
CA LEU A 330 27.47 -3.50 14.19
C LEU A 330 28.89 -4.08 14.25
N ALA A 331 29.02 -5.34 14.67
CA ALA A 331 30.31 -6.01 14.75
C ALA A 331 30.91 -6.35 13.37
N GLN A 332 30.08 -6.75 12.40
CA GLN A 332 30.51 -6.98 11.02
C GLN A 332 31.01 -5.68 10.37
N ARG A 333 30.37 -4.54 10.69
CA ARG A 333 30.80 -3.21 10.24
C ARG A 333 32.01 -2.66 11.01
N GLY A 334 32.41 -3.30 12.12
CA GLY A 334 33.54 -2.88 12.95
C GLY A 334 33.26 -1.79 13.97
N VAL A 335 31.99 -1.44 14.20
CA VAL A 335 31.60 -0.46 15.22
C VAL A 335 31.90 -0.99 16.62
N ILE A 336 31.69 -2.29 16.82
CA ILE A 336 32.08 -3.01 18.04
C ILE A 336 33.04 -4.15 17.70
N PRO A 337 33.88 -4.59 18.64
CA PRO A 337 34.77 -5.72 18.42
C PRO A 337 34.02 -6.96 17.90
N ALA A 338 34.60 -7.63 16.90
CA ALA A 338 33.98 -8.76 16.19
C ALA A 338 33.47 -9.87 17.13
N TYR A 339 34.21 -10.13 18.23
CA TYR A 339 33.83 -11.15 19.21
C TYR A 339 32.66 -10.73 20.10
N LEU A 340 32.37 -9.43 20.26
CA LEU A 340 31.25 -8.95 21.08
C LEU A 340 29.92 -8.94 20.33
N GLY A 341 29.93 -8.86 19.00
CA GLY A 341 28.70 -8.78 18.20
C GLY A 341 27.69 -9.88 18.46
N ALA A 342 28.20 -11.10 18.66
CA ALA A 342 27.37 -12.25 18.97
C ALA A 342 27.02 -12.35 20.46
N TRP A 343 27.91 -11.93 21.36
CA TRP A 343 27.77 -12.20 22.80
C TRP A 343 27.07 -11.09 23.58
N LEU A 344 27.18 -9.84 23.15
CA LEU A 344 26.71 -8.67 23.90
C LEU A 344 25.22 -8.78 24.31
N PRO A 345 24.28 -9.16 23.42
CA PRO A 345 22.88 -9.30 23.80
C PRO A 345 22.67 -10.43 24.82
N HIS A 346 23.32 -11.57 24.64
CA HIS A 346 23.18 -12.71 25.55
C HIS A 346 23.82 -12.46 26.92
N ILE A 347 24.94 -11.75 26.97
CA ILE A 347 25.54 -11.31 28.23
C ILE A 347 24.58 -10.37 28.96
N GLY A 348 23.95 -9.42 28.25
CA GLY A 348 22.96 -8.50 28.82
C GLY A 348 21.74 -9.23 29.39
N PHE A 349 21.10 -10.10 28.60
CA PHE A 349 19.97 -10.90 29.07
C PHE A 349 20.35 -11.86 30.20
N GLY A 350 21.53 -12.47 30.14
CA GLY A 350 22.04 -13.37 31.17
C GLY A 350 22.27 -12.64 32.50
N PHE A 351 22.91 -11.47 32.45
CA PHE A 351 23.12 -10.61 33.62
C PHE A 351 21.79 -10.17 34.24
N LEU A 352 20.85 -9.71 33.41
CA LEU A 352 19.52 -9.31 33.85
C LEU A 352 18.75 -10.49 34.47
N GLY A 353 18.85 -11.68 33.88
CA GLY A 353 18.27 -12.90 34.43
C GLY A 353 18.83 -13.28 35.80
N LEU A 354 20.15 -13.23 35.97
CA LEU A 354 20.80 -13.47 37.27
C LEU A 354 20.37 -12.45 38.33
N LEU A 355 20.29 -11.17 37.95
CA LEU A 355 19.84 -10.09 38.82
C LEU A 355 18.37 -10.32 39.26
N LEU A 356 17.49 -10.64 38.32
CA LEU A 356 16.08 -10.95 38.60
C LEU A 356 15.94 -12.17 39.51
N LEU A 357 16.71 -13.23 39.26
CA LEU A 357 16.72 -14.44 40.09
C LEU A 357 17.23 -14.17 41.51
N GLY A 358 18.20 -13.25 41.66
CA GLY A 358 18.72 -12.78 42.94
C GLY A 358 17.69 -11.98 43.75
N ILE A 359 16.89 -11.16 43.07
CA ILE A 359 15.94 -10.22 43.68
C ILE A 359 14.55 -10.85 43.92
N ALA A 360 14.21 -11.92 43.18
CA ALA A 360 12.92 -12.59 43.18
C ALA A 360 12.34 -12.99 44.55
N ASP A 361 13.19 -13.38 45.51
CA ASP A 361 12.72 -13.82 46.85
C ASP A 361 12.48 -12.64 47.83
N ARG A 362 12.86 -11.39 47.47
CA ARG A 362 12.90 -10.25 48.44
C ARG A 362 11.84 -9.17 48.27
N LEU A 363 11.14 -9.05 47.14
CA LEU A 363 10.29 -7.87 46.90
C LEU A 363 8.82 -8.17 46.52
N ARG A 364 7.91 -7.50 47.23
CA ARG A 364 6.54 -7.18 46.76
C ARG A 364 6.66 -6.05 45.72
N LEU A 365 6.63 -6.39 44.43
CA LEU A 365 6.91 -5.42 43.35
C LEU A 365 5.66 -4.98 42.60
N ARG A 366 5.16 -3.78 42.94
CA ARG A 366 4.20 -3.02 42.11
C ARG A 366 4.85 -2.00 41.17
N GLY A 367 6.18 -1.84 41.15
CA GLY A 367 6.84 -0.74 40.42
C GLY A 367 8.16 -1.04 39.69
N ILE A 368 8.59 -2.30 39.55
CA ILE A 368 9.87 -2.62 38.89
C ILE A 368 9.72 -3.10 37.44
N LEU A 369 8.50 -3.45 37.00
CA LEU A 369 8.27 -3.76 35.59
C LEU A 369 8.56 -2.54 34.68
N SER A 370 8.25 -1.33 35.18
CA SER A 370 8.61 -0.06 34.56
C SER A 370 10.12 0.18 34.56
N VAL A 371 10.85 -0.23 35.60
CA VAL A 371 12.31 -0.03 35.70
C VAL A 371 13.10 -1.03 34.85
N VAL A 372 12.61 -2.26 34.67
CA VAL A 372 13.25 -3.26 33.79
C VAL A 372 12.95 -2.97 32.31
N LEU A 373 11.75 -2.46 31.98
CA LEU A 373 11.47 -1.90 30.66
C LEU A 373 12.28 -0.61 30.41
N LEU A 374 12.43 0.27 31.40
CA LEU A 374 13.29 1.45 31.27
C LEU A 374 14.77 1.09 31.14
N LEU A 375 15.28 0.05 31.83
CA LEU A 375 16.70 -0.35 31.75
C LEU A 375 17.04 -1.10 30.46
N ALA A 376 16.10 -1.87 29.89
CA ALA A 376 16.27 -2.45 28.55
C ALA A 376 16.17 -1.38 27.44
N PHE A 377 15.51 -0.25 27.69
CA PHE A 377 15.40 0.86 26.75
C PHE A 377 16.52 1.92 26.92
N THR A 378 17.11 2.04 28.12
CA THR A 378 18.15 3.06 28.41
C THR A 378 19.57 2.61 28.07
N ALA A 379 19.81 1.34 27.75
CA ALA A 379 21.13 0.87 27.30
C ALA A 379 21.38 1.02 25.78
N ALA A 380 20.39 1.46 25.00
CA ALA A 380 20.56 1.82 23.59
C ALA A 380 20.42 3.33 23.32
N ALA A 381 20.13 4.13 24.35
CA ALA A 381 19.85 5.56 24.21
C ALA A 381 20.98 6.48 24.74
N ALA A 382 22.17 5.93 25.01
CA ALA A 382 23.28 6.68 25.57
C ALA A 382 24.59 6.46 24.78
N ALA A 383 24.48 6.56 23.46
CA ALA A 383 25.52 7.04 22.57
C ALA A 383 24.79 7.35 21.26
N GLY A 384 24.32 8.58 21.12
CA GLY A 384 23.77 9.06 19.86
C GLY A 384 24.89 9.05 18.83
N GLY A 385 25.05 7.94 18.12
CA GLY A 385 25.84 7.94 16.91
C GLY A 385 25.22 8.92 15.89
N PRO A 386 25.98 9.32 14.87
CA PRO A 386 25.45 10.10 13.76
C PRO A 386 24.09 9.57 13.28
N PRO A 387 23.14 10.42 12.87
CA PRO A 387 21.77 10.03 12.52
C PRO A 387 21.70 9.29 11.16
N PHE A 388 22.86 8.99 10.57
CA PHE A 388 23.00 8.40 9.24
C PHE A 388 22.97 6.87 9.33
N THR A 389 22.07 6.24 8.58
CA THR A 389 22.05 4.77 8.38
C THR A 389 23.21 4.32 7.48
N SER A 390 23.61 5.19 6.54
CA SER A 390 24.75 5.07 5.64
C SER A 390 25.34 6.46 5.38
N LEU A 391 26.67 6.59 5.42
CA LEU A 391 27.39 7.82 5.09
C LEU A 391 28.63 7.46 4.27
N GLN A 392 28.67 7.91 3.02
CA GLN A 392 29.82 7.83 2.13
C GLN A 392 30.32 9.25 1.86
N ALA A 393 31.62 9.47 1.91
CA ALA A 393 32.24 10.76 1.63
C ALA A 393 33.62 10.53 1.01
N ASP A 394 34.06 11.44 0.15
CA ASP A 394 35.42 11.44 -0.39
C ASP A 394 36.45 11.73 0.72
N GLU A 395 36.09 12.64 1.62
CA GLU A 395 36.82 12.97 2.83
C GLU A 395 35.84 13.16 3.99
N LEU A 396 36.15 12.59 5.15
CA LEU A 396 35.32 12.68 6.37
C LEU A 396 36.20 13.04 7.56
N VAL A 397 35.88 14.19 8.17
CA VAL A 397 36.49 14.68 9.40
C VAL A 397 35.49 14.50 10.53
N VAL A 398 35.91 13.79 11.58
CA VAL A 398 35.10 13.54 12.78
C VAL A 398 35.70 14.37 13.92
N GLU A 399 34.91 15.29 14.46
CA GLU A 399 35.30 16.20 15.53
C GLU A 399 34.56 15.83 16.83
N ASP A 400 35.11 16.30 17.97
CA ASP A 400 34.46 16.26 19.28
C ASP A 400 33.86 14.89 19.67
N GLY A 401 34.59 13.81 19.42
CA GLY A 401 34.16 12.46 19.79
C GLY A 401 32.93 11.95 19.04
N ALA A 402 32.77 12.37 17.77
CA ALA A 402 31.64 12.07 16.89
C ALA A 402 30.33 12.80 17.24
N THR A 403 30.43 13.96 17.92
CA THR A 403 29.31 14.89 18.10
C THR A 403 29.28 16.00 17.05
N ALA A 404 30.36 16.11 16.24
CA ALA A 404 30.43 16.95 15.04
C ALA A 404 31.13 16.20 13.89
N LEU A 405 30.65 16.38 12.67
CA LEU A 405 31.12 15.69 11.47
C LEU A 405 31.16 16.67 10.30
N VAL A 406 32.23 16.64 9.52
CA VAL A 406 32.35 17.38 8.26
C VAL A 406 32.75 16.41 7.16
N GLY A 407 31.94 16.33 6.10
CA GLY A 407 32.23 15.49 4.94
C GLY A 407 32.23 16.29 3.65
N TYR A 408 33.06 15.85 2.69
CA TYR A 408 33.13 16.38 1.32
C TYR A 408 32.74 15.30 0.32
N GLY A 409 31.98 15.66 -0.72
CA GLY A 409 31.47 14.70 -1.71
C GLY A 409 30.59 13.63 -1.08
N VAL A 410 29.59 14.06 -0.31
CA VAL A 410 28.87 13.20 0.63
C VAL A 410 27.61 12.61 0.03
N ARG A 411 27.40 11.31 0.26
CA ARG A 411 26.13 10.62 0.11
C ARG A 411 25.71 10.03 1.46
N ALA A 412 24.66 10.61 2.03
CA ALA A 412 24.13 10.28 3.33
C ALA A 412 22.71 9.69 3.21
N GLU A 413 22.38 8.68 4.00
CA GLU A 413 21.03 8.12 4.10
C GLU A 413 20.54 8.22 5.55
N PHE A 414 19.29 8.61 5.74
CA PHE A 414 18.61 8.66 7.04
C PHE A 414 17.18 8.12 6.86
N GLY A 415 16.89 6.97 7.45
CA GLY A 415 15.59 6.30 7.27
C GLY A 415 15.32 5.98 5.80
N THR A 416 14.27 6.59 5.23
CA THR A 416 13.87 6.48 3.81
C THR A 416 14.40 7.60 2.91
N PHE A 417 15.20 8.53 3.45
CA PHE A 417 15.69 9.70 2.75
C PHE A 417 17.14 9.54 2.35
N ALA A 418 17.50 10.07 1.18
CA ALA A 418 18.88 10.12 0.70
C ALA A 418 19.29 11.57 0.41
N LEU A 419 20.41 12.00 0.97
CA LEU A 419 21.00 13.32 0.77
C LEU A 419 22.35 13.17 0.07
N VAL A 420 22.52 13.84 -1.06
CA VAL A 420 23.80 14.00 -1.75
C VAL A 420 24.21 15.45 -1.63
N ALA A 421 25.44 15.75 -1.20
CA ALA A 421 25.90 17.13 -1.02
C ALA A 421 27.39 17.29 -1.34
N GLY A 422 27.78 18.46 -1.82
CA GLY A 422 29.19 18.79 -2.02
C GLY A 422 29.94 18.90 -0.68
N VAL A 423 29.31 19.51 0.31
CA VAL A 423 29.79 19.59 1.70
C VAL A 423 28.65 19.29 2.64
N LEU A 424 28.91 18.52 3.70
CA LEU A 424 27.96 18.22 4.76
C LEU A 424 28.60 18.47 6.12
N ARG A 425 27.95 19.26 6.97
CA ARG A 425 28.32 19.50 8.37
C ARG A 425 27.19 19.00 9.26
N ALA A 426 27.44 18.04 10.12
CA ALA A 426 26.46 17.54 11.07
C ALA A 426 26.93 17.76 12.49
N ARG A 427 26.06 18.29 13.35
CA ARG A 427 26.33 18.50 14.78
C ARG A 427 25.19 17.99 15.64
N GLU A 428 25.53 17.39 16.76
CA GLU A 428 24.55 17.00 17.78
C GLU A 428 24.12 18.24 18.60
N VAL A 429 22.83 18.35 18.88
CA VAL A 429 22.22 19.38 19.74
C VAL A 429 21.27 18.72 20.73
N GLU A 430 20.85 19.43 21.78
CA GLU A 430 20.01 18.85 22.87
C GLU A 430 18.76 18.09 22.38
N ARG A 431 18.20 18.50 21.23
CA ARG A 431 16.98 17.93 20.63
C ARG A 431 17.21 16.90 19.52
N GLY A 432 18.45 16.57 19.18
CA GLY A 432 18.79 15.62 18.10
C GLY A 432 20.00 16.08 17.29
N TRP A 433 19.91 16.08 15.97
CA TRP A 433 21.00 16.47 15.08
C TRP A 433 20.62 17.60 14.15
N VAL A 434 21.55 18.51 13.88
CA VAL A 434 21.44 19.53 12.83
C VAL A 434 22.45 19.19 11.74
N VAL A 435 21.96 19.02 10.52
CA VAL A 435 22.75 18.68 9.33
C VAL A 435 22.65 19.83 8.33
N GLU A 436 23.75 20.53 8.13
CA GLU A 436 23.92 21.59 7.16
C GLU A 436 24.61 21.02 5.91
N ALA A 437 24.09 21.30 4.73
CA ALA A 437 24.59 20.77 3.47
C ALA A 437 24.63 21.85 2.38
N GLU A 438 25.71 21.87 1.61
CA GLU A 438 25.91 22.80 0.49
C GLU A 438 25.85 22.03 -0.84
N GLN A 439 25.22 22.64 -1.86
CA GLN A 439 24.93 21.98 -3.15
C GLN A 439 24.23 20.63 -2.96
N ALA A 440 23.15 20.68 -2.19
CA ALA A 440 22.47 19.52 -1.65
C ALA A 440 21.32 19.06 -2.55
N ILE A 441 21.22 17.75 -2.76
CA ILE A 441 20.08 17.06 -3.38
C ILE A 441 19.50 16.11 -2.35
N LEU A 442 18.33 16.46 -1.80
CA LEU A 442 17.56 15.63 -0.89
C LEU A 442 16.48 14.88 -1.67
N THR A 443 16.52 13.54 -1.61
CA THR A 443 15.53 12.65 -2.22
C THR A 443 14.49 12.25 -1.18
N LEU A 444 13.23 12.60 -1.43
CA LEU A 444 12.05 12.27 -0.63
C LEU A 444 11.29 11.11 -1.31
N ARG A 445 10.30 10.54 -0.62
CA ARG A 445 9.45 9.47 -1.19
C ARG A 445 8.70 9.92 -2.45
N ASP A 446 8.23 11.17 -2.46
CA ASP A 446 7.30 11.72 -3.47
C ASP A 446 7.94 12.89 -4.28
N GLY A 447 9.28 12.99 -4.28
CA GLY A 447 9.96 14.09 -4.95
C GLY A 447 11.46 14.22 -4.65
N THR A 448 12.09 15.20 -5.30
CA THR A 448 13.49 15.59 -5.01
C THR A 448 13.52 17.09 -4.73
N VAL A 449 14.43 17.50 -3.85
CA VAL A 449 14.70 18.91 -3.52
C VAL A 449 16.19 19.15 -3.71
N GLU A 450 16.53 19.98 -4.67
CA GLU A 450 17.86 20.51 -4.89
C GLU A 450 17.97 21.90 -4.25
N ALA A 451 19.03 22.19 -3.52
CA ALA A 451 19.23 23.46 -2.83
C ALA A 451 20.71 23.87 -2.79
N SER A 452 20.95 25.17 -2.95
CA SER A 452 22.30 25.73 -2.77
C SER A 452 22.82 25.56 -1.33
N TYR A 453 21.92 25.70 -0.34
CA TYR A 453 22.16 25.45 1.07
C TYR A 453 20.92 24.79 1.68
N LEU A 454 21.12 23.75 2.49
CA LEU A 454 20.07 22.97 3.14
C LEU A 454 20.44 22.72 4.60
N GLU A 455 19.51 22.94 5.51
CA GLU A 455 19.65 22.67 6.94
C GLU A 455 18.53 21.73 7.37
N ALA A 456 18.86 20.50 7.72
CA ALA A 456 17.94 19.48 8.19
C ALA A 456 18.08 19.27 9.71
N GLN A 457 16.96 19.30 10.42
CA GLN A 457 16.85 18.97 11.82
C GLN A 457 16.28 17.56 11.97
N LEU A 458 17.04 16.68 12.62
CA LEU A 458 16.65 15.31 12.93
C LEU A 458 16.42 15.18 14.43
N ASP A 459 15.41 14.41 14.82
CA ASP A 459 15.18 14.10 16.22
C ASP A 459 16.19 13.05 16.74
N ARG A 460 16.06 12.65 18.01
CA ARG A 460 16.94 11.62 18.61
C ARG A 460 16.74 10.22 18.02
N ALA A 461 15.63 9.97 17.33
CA ALA A 461 15.38 8.72 16.63
C ALA A 461 16.01 8.70 15.22
N GLY A 462 16.49 9.85 14.74
CA GLY A 462 17.03 10.01 13.39
C GLY A 462 15.97 10.34 12.34
N ASP A 463 14.75 10.68 12.76
CA ASP A 463 13.68 11.09 11.86
C ASP A 463 13.79 12.59 11.54
N LEU A 464 13.61 12.94 10.27
CA LEU A 464 13.52 14.33 9.83
C LEU A 464 12.32 15.02 10.47
N THR A 465 12.54 16.20 11.02
CA THR A 465 11.50 17.05 11.63
C THR A 465 11.29 18.34 10.83
N THR A 466 12.38 19.01 10.45
CA THR A 466 12.35 20.26 9.70
C THR A 466 13.50 20.31 8.71
N VAL A 467 13.29 20.85 7.51
CA VAL A 467 14.31 21.11 6.51
C VAL A 467 14.17 22.54 6.01
N ALA A 468 15.13 23.40 6.31
CA ALA A 468 15.22 24.73 5.71
C ALA A 468 16.14 24.67 4.47
N ALA A 469 15.77 25.36 3.40
CA ALA A 469 16.54 25.40 2.16
C ALA A 469 16.63 26.82 1.61
N ARG A 470 17.76 27.14 0.95
CA ARG A 470 17.99 28.39 0.23
C ARG A 470 18.36 28.12 -1.23
N GLY A 471 17.88 28.97 -2.14
CA GLY A 471 18.06 28.79 -3.58
C GLY A 471 17.68 27.37 -4.00
N PHE A 472 16.44 27.00 -3.76
CA PHE A 472 15.96 25.63 -3.88
C PHE A 472 15.07 25.45 -5.10
N SER A 473 15.10 24.25 -5.67
CA SER A 473 14.12 23.76 -6.63
C SER A 473 13.71 22.35 -6.27
N GLY A 474 12.42 22.05 -6.43
CA GLY A 474 11.91 20.72 -6.17
C GLY A 474 10.70 20.39 -7.02
N SER A 475 10.30 19.14 -6.90
CA SER A 475 9.08 18.61 -7.52
C SER A 475 8.29 17.83 -6.48
N SER A 476 6.96 17.96 -6.49
CA SER A 476 6.06 17.12 -5.70
C SER A 476 5.01 16.49 -6.61
N SER A 477 4.83 15.18 -6.53
CA SER A 477 3.73 14.50 -7.21
C SER A 477 2.45 14.52 -6.38
N PHE A 478 1.31 14.66 -7.05
CA PHE A 478 -0.01 14.49 -6.43
C PHE A 478 -0.98 13.83 -7.41
N ARG A 479 -2.02 13.16 -6.92
CA ARG A 479 -3.04 12.59 -7.80
C ARG A 479 -3.94 13.70 -8.33
N GLY A 480 -3.86 13.98 -9.62
CA GLY A 480 -4.76 14.91 -10.30
C GLY A 480 -6.09 14.26 -10.72
N PRO A 481 -7.06 15.05 -11.21
CA PRO A 481 -8.37 14.55 -11.64
C PRO A 481 -8.34 13.66 -12.90
N GLU A 482 -7.26 13.72 -13.68
CA GLU A 482 -7.08 12.94 -14.93
C GLU A 482 -5.99 11.88 -14.82
N LYS A 483 -4.88 12.25 -14.20
CA LYS A 483 -3.64 11.51 -14.12
C LYS A 483 -2.88 11.97 -12.88
N ASP A 484 -1.81 11.28 -12.54
CA ASP A 484 -0.86 11.80 -11.57
C ASP A 484 -0.13 13.01 -12.17
N GLU A 485 -0.08 14.10 -11.40
CA GLU A 485 0.46 15.38 -11.81
C GLU A 485 1.73 15.68 -11.01
N GLN A 486 2.64 16.44 -11.61
CA GLN A 486 3.84 16.93 -10.92
C GLN A 486 3.78 18.45 -10.79
N LEU A 487 3.99 18.95 -9.57
CA LEU A 487 4.17 20.36 -9.26
C LEU A 487 5.66 20.66 -9.15
N LEU A 488 6.20 21.44 -10.09
CA LEU A 488 7.57 21.96 -10.01
C LEU A 488 7.56 23.35 -9.36
N TYR A 489 8.47 23.56 -8.41
CA TYR A 489 8.61 24.83 -7.71
C TYR A 489 10.09 25.19 -7.52
N ARG A 490 10.41 26.48 -7.56
CA ARG A 490 11.73 27.05 -7.34
C ARG A 490 11.60 28.33 -6.53
N GLY A 491 12.41 28.51 -5.49
CA GLY A 491 12.37 29.71 -4.65
C GLY A 491 13.69 30.02 -3.95
N GLU A 492 13.74 31.18 -3.30
CA GLU A 492 14.95 31.67 -2.62
C GLU A 492 15.08 31.11 -1.20
N ARG A 493 13.98 30.98 -0.46
CA ARG A 493 13.96 30.46 0.91
C ARG A 493 12.72 29.63 1.17
N GLY A 494 12.89 28.46 1.78
CA GLY A 494 11.78 27.60 2.17
C GLY A 494 12.11 26.74 3.39
N GLU A 495 11.06 26.25 4.04
CA GLU A 495 11.08 25.36 5.18
C GLU A 495 10.05 24.24 4.94
N ALA A 496 10.48 22.99 5.07
CA ALA A 496 9.61 21.82 5.03
C ALA A 496 9.53 21.19 6.42
N ARG A 497 8.33 20.86 6.87
CA ARG A 497 8.05 20.19 8.15
C ARG A 497 7.61 18.75 7.93
N PHE A 498 8.03 17.90 8.85
CA PHE A 498 7.83 16.46 8.81
C PHE A 498 7.23 15.99 10.15
N ALA A 499 6.34 15.01 10.09
CA ALA A 499 5.81 14.33 11.28
C ALA A 499 6.01 12.83 11.12
N ALA A 500 6.74 12.20 12.03
CA ALA A 500 7.11 10.79 11.95
C ALA A 500 7.70 10.39 10.58
N GLY A 501 8.60 11.21 10.04
CA GLY A 501 9.26 10.96 8.75
C GLY A 501 8.38 11.13 7.50
N VAL A 502 7.18 11.71 7.61
CA VAL A 502 6.33 12.05 6.45
C VAL A 502 6.26 13.55 6.27
N LEU A 503 6.42 14.05 5.03
CA LEU A 503 6.30 15.46 4.70
C LEU A 503 4.87 15.94 4.97
N THR A 504 4.70 16.89 5.90
CA THR A 504 3.38 17.41 6.27
C THR A 504 3.12 18.80 5.72
N ARG A 505 4.17 19.61 5.55
CA ARG A 505 4.02 21.00 5.10
C ARG A 505 5.30 21.52 4.48
N VAL A 506 5.19 22.34 3.44
CA VAL A 506 6.27 23.14 2.87
C VAL A 506 5.82 24.59 2.86
N GLU A 507 6.59 25.48 3.47
CA GLU A 507 6.39 26.93 3.50
C GLU A 507 7.58 27.58 2.78
N ALA A 508 7.35 28.52 1.87
CA ALA A 508 8.42 29.16 1.13
C ALA A 508 8.07 30.57 0.66
N HIS A 509 9.11 31.34 0.38
CA HIS A 509 9.01 32.73 -0.05
C HIS A 509 9.63 32.94 -1.42
N ASP A 510 9.03 33.87 -2.19
CA ASP A 510 9.45 34.26 -3.53
C ASP A 510 9.62 33.03 -4.45
N VAL A 511 8.54 32.25 -4.55
CA VAL A 511 8.49 30.96 -5.25
C VAL A 511 7.86 31.13 -6.62
N ARG A 512 8.53 30.60 -7.64
CA ARG A 512 7.94 30.35 -8.96
C ARG A 512 7.55 28.88 -9.05
N PHE A 513 6.31 28.59 -9.45
CA PHE A 513 5.82 27.23 -9.62
C PHE A 513 5.01 27.02 -10.91
N THR A 514 4.96 25.77 -11.37
CA THR A 514 4.21 25.32 -12.55
C THR A 514 3.94 23.81 -12.44
N THR A 515 2.90 23.30 -13.11
CA THR A 515 2.71 21.85 -13.28
C THR A 515 3.22 21.34 -14.62
N CYS A 516 3.93 22.19 -15.36
CA CYS A 516 4.60 21.82 -16.60
C CYS A 516 5.91 21.09 -16.34
N PRO A 517 6.35 20.17 -17.23
CA PRO A 517 7.53 19.33 -17.00
C PRO A 517 8.84 20.09 -16.74
N CYS A 518 8.97 21.32 -17.23
CA CYS A 518 10.13 22.18 -17.00
C CYS A 518 9.75 23.66 -17.05
N PHE A 519 10.57 24.54 -16.43
CA PHE A 519 10.34 26.00 -16.40
C PHE A 519 10.59 26.74 -17.73
N PRO A 520 11.70 26.52 -18.47
CA PRO A 520 12.03 27.34 -19.64
C PRO A 520 11.00 27.24 -20.78
N GLU A 521 10.33 26.09 -20.91
CA GLU A 521 9.32 25.83 -21.95
C GLU A 521 7.89 25.83 -21.38
N ALA A 522 7.70 26.22 -20.11
CA ALA A 522 6.40 26.21 -19.46
C ALA A 522 5.43 27.19 -20.15
N PRO A 523 4.30 26.74 -20.71
CA PRO A 523 3.27 27.62 -21.26
C PRO A 523 2.67 28.57 -20.22
N TYR A 524 2.78 28.23 -18.93
CA TYR A 524 2.41 29.10 -17.83
C TYR A 524 3.32 28.90 -16.60
N THR A 525 3.49 29.98 -15.84
CA THR A 525 4.20 29.99 -14.57
C THR A 525 3.47 30.92 -13.60
N VAL A 526 3.48 30.56 -12.32
CA VAL A 526 2.94 31.41 -11.26
C VAL A 526 4.09 31.81 -10.34
N GLU A 527 4.27 33.11 -10.15
CA GLU A 527 5.18 33.65 -9.15
C GLU A 527 4.37 33.99 -7.90
N ALA A 528 4.87 33.67 -6.72
CA ALA A 528 4.18 33.88 -5.45
C ALA A 528 5.18 34.41 -4.41
N GLN A 529 4.77 35.43 -3.65
CA GLN A 529 5.59 35.94 -2.55
C GLN A 529 5.64 34.98 -1.36
N GLU A 530 4.54 34.26 -1.13
CA GLU A 530 4.41 33.23 -0.10
C GLU A 530 3.75 32.00 -0.71
N PHE A 531 4.27 30.83 -0.40
CA PHE A 531 3.86 29.54 -0.94
C PHE A 531 3.78 28.54 0.21
N VAL A 532 2.64 27.90 0.37
CA VAL A 532 2.42 26.85 1.37
C VAL A 532 1.81 25.64 0.67
N LEU A 533 2.52 24.52 0.70
CA LEU A 533 2.08 23.24 0.14
C LEU A 533 1.88 22.24 1.28
N VAL A 534 0.67 21.70 1.37
CA VAL A 534 0.31 20.55 2.21
C VAL A 534 0.10 19.37 1.25
N PRO A 535 1.04 18.41 1.19
CA PRO A 535 1.01 17.32 0.22
C PRO A 535 -0.33 16.59 0.16
N GLU A 536 -0.82 16.28 -1.04
CA GLU A 536 -2.11 15.60 -1.32
C GLU A 536 -3.36 16.30 -0.74
N GLN A 537 -3.23 17.53 -0.22
CA GLN A 537 -4.35 18.26 0.37
C GLN A 537 -4.52 19.65 -0.23
N TRP A 538 -3.56 20.56 -0.04
CA TRP A 538 -3.74 21.97 -0.35
C TRP A 538 -2.47 22.61 -0.89
N LEU A 539 -2.64 23.48 -1.88
CA LEU A 539 -1.66 24.46 -2.31
C LEU A 539 -2.24 25.85 -2.01
N TYR A 540 -1.51 26.65 -1.24
CA TYR A 540 -1.82 28.03 -0.90
C TYR A 540 -0.69 28.93 -1.38
N ALA A 541 -1.00 30.03 -2.03
CA ALA A 541 -0.03 31.02 -2.47
C ALA A 541 -0.56 32.44 -2.25
N ARG A 542 0.29 33.39 -1.87
CA ARG A 542 -0.07 34.80 -1.62
C ARG A 542 0.70 35.74 -2.55
N SER A 543 0.04 36.84 -2.92
CA SER A 543 0.55 37.85 -3.87
C SER A 543 1.11 37.18 -5.11
N ILE A 544 0.24 36.49 -5.86
CA ILE A 544 0.66 35.75 -7.04
C ILE A 544 0.63 36.62 -8.28
N VAL A 545 1.55 36.37 -9.20
CA VAL A 545 1.54 36.92 -10.56
C VAL A 545 1.49 35.74 -11.54
N VAL A 546 0.40 35.65 -12.30
CA VAL A 546 0.22 34.59 -13.30
C VAL A 546 0.81 35.06 -14.61
N SER A 547 1.74 34.30 -15.16
CA SER A 547 2.31 34.52 -16.50
C SER A 547 1.97 33.37 -17.43
N SER A 548 1.67 33.67 -18.69
CA SER A 548 1.46 32.69 -19.75
C SER A 548 2.21 33.11 -21.01
N PHE A 549 2.94 32.17 -21.63
CA PHE A 549 3.85 32.42 -22.76
C PHE A 549 4.81 33.61 -22.54
N GLY A 550 5.31 33.77 -21.31
CA GLY A 550 6.18 34.88 -20.93
C GLY A 550 5.49 36.23 -20.75
N VAL A 551 4.17 36.31 -20.93
CA VAL A 551 3.36 37.51 -20.71
C VAL A 551 2.69 37.45 -19.34
N SER A 552 2.93 38.45 -18.50
CA SER A 552 2.25 38.60 -17.20
C SER A 552 0.79 39.00 -17.42
N LEU A 553 -0.15 38.14 -17.03
CA LEU A 553 -1.59 38.36 -17.20
C LEU A 553 -2.17 39.25 -16.11
N GLY A 554 -1.65 39.17 -14.89
CA GLY A 554 -2.14 39.97 -13.77
C GLY A 554 -1.69 39.46 -12.41
N TRP A 555 -1.88 40.33 -11.42
CA TRP A 555 -1.64 40.05 -10.01
C TRP A 555 -2.94 39.61 -9.31
N LEU A 556 -2.84 38.61 -8.44
CA LEU A 556 -3.91 38.16 -7.55
C LEU A 556 -3.39 38.12 -6.11
N PRO A 557 -4.17 38.57 -5.11
CA PRO A 557 -3.72 38.61 -3.71
C PRO A 557 -3.46 37.25 -3.09
N PHE A 558 -4.12 36.19 -3.57
CA PHE A 558 -3.89 34.81 -3.12
C PHE A 558 -4.32 33.84 -4.23
N TYR A 559 -3.93 32.58 -4.10
CA TYR A 559 -4.44 31.45 -4.86
C TYR A 559 -4.48 30.24 -3.96
N VAL A 560 -5.57 29.47 -4.04
CA VAL A 560 -5.74 28.26 -3.25
C VAL A 560 -6.26 27.16 -4.16
N ALA A 561 -5.63 25.99 -4.12
CA ALA A 561 -6.09 24.81 -4.82
C ALA A 561 -6.12 23.63 -3.86
N ARG A 562 -7.23 22.88 -3.85
CA ARG A 562 -7.27 21.57 -3.21
C ARG A 562 -6.70 20.56 -4.18
N LEU A 563 -5.63 19.87 -3.80
CA LEU A 563 -4.97 18.90 -4.66
C LEU A 563 -5.85 17.65 -4.81
N GLY A 564 -6.01 17.16 -6.03
CA GLY A 564 -6.85 16.00 -6.36
C GLY A 564 -8.36 16.23 -6.44
N GLU A 565 -8.85 17.45 -6.19
CA GLU A 565 -10.25 17.84 -6.40
C GLU A 565 -10.36 19.04 -7.35
N GLU A 566 -11.59 19.44 -7.68
CA GLU A 566 -11.83 20.58 -8.57
C GLU A 566 -11.41 21.92 -7.92
N GLY A 567 -10.40 22.57 -8.49
CA GLY A 567 -9.81 23.82 -8.02
C GLY A 567 -10.52 25.08 -8.53
N PHE A 568 -10.00 26.24 -8.13
CA PHE A 568 -10.45 27.54 -8.67
C PHE A 568 -9.70 27.87 -9.97
N PRO A 569 -10.38 28.46 -10.98
CA PRO A 569 -9.76 28.84 -12.24
C PRO A 569 -8.62 29.85 -12.04
N LEU A 570 -7.45 29.56 -12.63
CA LEU A 570 -6.34 30.51 -12.73
C LEU A 570 -6.59 31.57 -13.81
N PHE A 571 -7.28 31.19 -14.89
CA PHE A 571 -7.54 32.04 -16.04
C PHE A 571 -9.03 32.35 -16.15
N PRO A 572 -9.41 33.57 -16.60
CA PRO A 572 -10.80 33.87 -16.92
C PRO A 572 -11.25 33.09 -18.16
N GLU A 573 -12.53 32.79 -18.21
CA GLU A 573 -13.20 32.27 -19.39
C GLU A 573 -13.95 33.39 -20.08
N ILE A 574 -13.88 33.42 -21.40
CA ILE A 574 -14.56 34.42 -22.22
C ILE A 574 -15.37 33.74 -23.30
N GLY A 575 -16.48 34.36 -23.69
CA GLY A 575 -17.29 33.82 -24.76
C GLY A 575 -18.46 34.71 -25.13
N TRP A 576 -19.34 34.15 -25.92
CA TRP A 576 -20.66 34.67 -26.27
C TRP A 576 -21.68 33.61 -25.91
N ILE A 577 -22.77 34.02 -25.28
CA ILE A 577 -23.94 33.17 -25.02
C ILE A 577 -25.20 33.98 -25.30
N GLU A 578 -26.13 33.40 -26.05
CA GLU A 578 -27.36 34.04 -26.54
C GLU A 578 -27.10 35.39 -27.23
N GLY A 579 -26.00 35.47 -28.00
CA GLY A 579 -25.59 36.69 -28.71
C GLY A 579 -24.95 37.77 -27.83
N GLN A 580 -24.76 37.52 -26.53
CA GLN A 580 -24.12 38.46 -25.61
C GLN A 580 -22.71 37.98 -25.24
N PRO A 581 -21.67 38.83 -25.34
CA PRO A 581 -20.38 38.50 -24.77
C PRO A 581 -20.50 38.32 -23.25
N PHE A 582 -19.73 37.39 -22.70
CA PHE A 582 -19.58 37.18 -21.27
C PHE A 582 -18.10 37.02 -20.89
N LEU A 583 -17.77 37.46 -19.68
CA LEU A 583 -16.51 37.20 -18.99
C LEU A 583 -16.84 36.48 -17.69
N ARG A 584 -16.39 35.24 -17.55
CA ARG A 584 -16.53 34.45 -16.32
C ARG A 584 -15.18 34.35 -15.64
N TRP A 585 -15.09 34.83 -14.41
CA TRP A 585 -13.87 34.68 -13.62
C TRP A 585 -14.22 34.42 -12.16
N ALA A 586 -13.41 33.61 -11.48
CA ALA A 586 -13.51 33.44 -10.04
C ALA A 586 -12.28 34.04 -9.39
N VAL A 587 -12.51 35.08 -8.59
CA VAL A 587 -11.46 35.65 -7.76
C VAL A 587 -11.45 34.83 -6.48
N PRO A 588 -10.37 34.08 -6.18
CA PRO A 588 -10.29 33.36 -4.92
C PRO A 588 -10.39 34.35 -3.73
N TRP A 589 -10.43 33.86 -2.51
CA TRP A 589 -10.11 34.54 -1.25
C TRP A 589 -10.02 33.52 -0.14
N THR A 590 -9.58 33.93 1.03
CA THR A 590 -9.26 32.99 2.10
C THR A 590 -9.52 33.63 3.45
N LEU A 591 -10.06 32.83 4.36
CA LEU A 591 -10.35 33.26 5.73
C LEU A 591 -9.49 32.42 6.67
N GLY A 592 -8.26 32.88 6.90
CA GLY A 592 -7.21 32.10 7.54
C GLY A 592 -6.75 30.91 6.67
N GLU A 593 -5.88 30.05 7.21
CA GLU A 593 -5.23 28.99 6.42
C GLU A 593 -6.11 27.75 6.15
N ARG A 594 -7.34 27.70 6.70
CA ARG A 594 -8.20 26.51 6.68
C ARG A 594 -9.41 26.61 5.76
N VAL A 595 -9.74 27.82 5.31
CA VAL A 595 -10.93 28.08 4.50
C VAL A 595 -10.50 28.79 3.22
N ALA A 596 -10.69 28.09 2.10
CA ALA A 596 -10.51 28.59 0.76
C ALA A 596 -11.87 29.01 0.21
N MET A 597 -11.97 30.20 -0.35
CA MET A 597 -13.20 30.71 -0.92
C MET A 597 -12.92 31.28 -2.30
N ALA A 598 -13.94 31.48 -3.11
CA ALA A 598 -13.87 32.23 -4.35
C ALA A 598 -15.20 32.91 -4.63
N VAL A 599 -15.11 34.17 -5.05
CA VAL A 599 -16.23 34.92 -5.60
C VAL A 599 -16.15 34.77 -7.12
N GLY A 600 -17.03 33.95 -7.67
CA GLY A 600 -17.26 33.83 -9.10
C GLY A 600 -18.12 35.00 -9.59
N LEU A 601 -17.74 35.60 -10.71
CA LEU A 601 -18.48 36.66 -11.39
C LEU A 601 -18.63 36.26 -12.85
N VAL A 602 -19.87 36.19 -13.33
CA VAL A 602 -20.15 36.15 -14.78
C VAL A 602 -20.67 37.51 -15.18
N TRP A 603 -19.86 38.28 -15.89
CA TRP A 603 -20.18 39.61 -16.36
C TRP A 603 -20.65 39.57 -17.81
N TYR A 604 -21.86 40.09 -18.07
CA TYR A 604 -22.43 40.29 -19.40
C TYR A 604 -22.38 41.78 -19.74
N PRO A 605 -21.29 42.29 -20.36
CA PRO A 605 -21.08 43.73 -20.56
C PRO A 605 -22.20 44.42 -21.34
N VAL A 606 -22.81 43.73 -22.31
CA VAL A 606 -23.89 44.32 -23.15
C VAL A 606 -25.21 44.44 -22.38
N ALA A 607 -25.53 43.48 -21.51
CA ALA A 607 -26.74 43.52 -20.70
C ALA A 607 -26.59 44.29 -19.38
N GLY A 608 -25.36 44.68 -19.01
CA GLY A 608 -25.09 45.27 -17.69
C GLY A 608 -25.41 44.32 -16.52
N ARG A 609 -25.45 43.00 -16.79
CA ARG A 609 -25.81 41.96 -15.81
C ARG A 609 -24.54 41.31 -15.25
N VAL A 610 -24.54 41.05 -13.96
CA VAL A 610 -23.48 40.29 -13.27
C VAL A 610 -24.15 39.18 -12.48
N ASP A 611 -23.77 37.93 -12.74
CA ASP A 611 -24.21 36.78 -11.96
C ASP A 611 -23.10 36.39 -10.96
N PRO A 612 -23.27 36.69 -9.67
CA PRO A 612 -22.29 36.31 -8.66
C PRO A 612 -22.48 34.85 -8.24
N SER A 613 -21.38 34.20 -7.90
CA SER A 613 -21.40 32.93 -7.17
C SER A 613 -20.35 32.97 -6.07
N LEU A 614 -20.58 32.24 -4.99
CA LEU A 614 -19.64 32.08 -3.90
C LEU A 614 -19.37 30.59 -3.72
N ARG A 615 -18.12 30.18 -3.80
CA ARG A 615 -17.71 28.82 -3.46
C ARG A 615 -16.75 28.90 -2.29
N ALA A 616 -16.99 28.12 -1.25
CA ALA A 616 -16.12 27.98 -0.09
C ALA A 616 -15.82 26.50 0.14
N VAL A 617 -14.59 26.18 0.49
CA VAL A 617 -14.11 24.82 0.74
C VAL A 617 -13.20 24.89 1.96
N TRP A 618 -13.37 23.96 2.87
CA TRP A 618 -12.51 23.78 4.05
C TRP A 618 -12.27 22.29 4.26
N GLU A 619 -11.43 21.94 5.23
CA GLU A 619 -11.02 20.56 5.51
C GLU A 619 -12.21 19.57 5.62
N ASN A 620 -13.30 20.04 6.23
CA ASN A 620 -14.45 19.24 6.62
C ASN A 620 -15.74 19.63 5.88
N GLY A 621 -15.65 20.26 4.71
CA GLY A 621 -16.85 20.62 3.97
C GLY A 621 -16.68 21.60 2.82
N SER A 622 -17.80 21.90 2.19
CA SER A 622 -17.89 22.83 1.07
C SER A 622 -19.23 23.54 1.04
N LEU A 623 -19.25 24.80 0.61
CA LEU A 623 -20.43 25.60 0.37
C LEU A 623 -20.36 26.15 -1.06
N THR A 624 -21.45 26.08 -1.81
CA THR A 624 -21.60 26.71 -3.11
C THR A 624 -22.91 27.49 -3.12
N LEU A 625 -22.83 28.79 -3.35
CA LEU A 625 -23.96 29.70 -3.51
C LEU A 625 -23.95 30.23 -4.93
N THR A 626 -25.10 30.13 -5.58
CA THR A 626 -25.41 30.83 -6.84
C THR A 626 -26.74 31.55 -6.65
N PRO A 627 -27.16 32.42 -7.58
CA PRO A 627 -28.44 33.13 -7.45
C PRO A 627 -29.65 32.19 -7.37
N THR A 628 -29.51 30.95 -7.86
CA THR A 628 -30.60 29.97 -7.96
C THR A 628 -30.30 28.67 -7.22
N SER A 629 -29.18 28.56 -6.49
CA SER A 629 -28.86 27.33 -5.77
C SER A 629 -27.97 27.55 -4.56
N VAL A 630 -28.25 26.84 -3.47
CA VAL A 630 -27.34 26.66 -2.34
C VAL A 630 -27.00 25.19 -2.21
N ARG A 631 -25.71 24.87 -2.08
CA ARG A 631 -25.24 23.52 -1.78
C ARG A 631 -24.22 23.59 -0.67
N LEU A 632 -24.50 22.94 0.46
CA LEU A 632 -23.63 22.81 1.61
C LEU A 632 -23.37 21.33 1.86
N ARG A 633 -22.11 20.97 2.09
CA ARG A 633 -21.68 19.66 2.54
C ARG A 633 -20.78 19.85 3.74
N VAL A 634 -21.04 19.12 4.82
CA VAL A 634 -20.25 19.13 6.04
C VAL A 634 -19.96 17.69 6.43
N ILE A 635 -18.74 17.43 6.86
CA ILE A 635 -18.32 16.15 7.40
C ILE A 635 -17.79 16.43 8.79
N GLY A 636 -18.15 15.61 9.77
CA GLY A 636 -17.62 15.73 11.11
C GLY A 636 -17.27 14.38 11.67
N ASP A 637 -16.38 14.40 12.65
CA ASP A 637 -16.06 13.26 13.49
C ASP A 637 -16.36 13.66 14.94
N GLY A 638 -17.06 12.80 15.67
CA GLY A 638 -17.47 13.06 17.04
C GLY A 638 -17.43 11.77 17.87
N ASP A 639 -17.73 11.85 19.16
CA ASP A 639 -17.65 10.71 20.10
C ASP A 639 -18.47 9.48 19.67
N GLY A 640 -19.39 9.66 18.72
CA GLY A 640 -20.21 8.60 18.13
C GLY A 640 -19.67 7.90 16.90
N GLY A 641 -18.66 8.47 16.23
CA GLY A 641 -18.21 8.10 14.89
C GLY A 641 -18.49 9.19 13.85
N PRO A 642 -18.05 8.98 12.59
CA PRO A 642 -18.15 9.98 11.54
C PRO A 642 -19.60 10.22 11.12
N TRP A 643 -19.91 11.48 10.80
CA TRP A 643 -21.20 11.91 10.28
C TRP A 643 -21.03 12.83 9.08
N THR A 644 -22.06 12.86 8.23
CA THR A 644 -22.11 13.67 7.01
C THR A 644 -23.42 14.43 6.95
N GLY A 645 -23.35 15.73 6.74
CA GLY A 645 -24.48 16.60 6.50
C GLY A 645 -24.46 17.18 5.10
N THR A 646 -25.59 17.18 4.42
CA THR A 646 -25.78 17.82 3.11
C THR A 646 -27.03 18.68 3.12
N VAL A 647 -26.94 19.88 2.57
CA VAL A 647 -28.09 20.75 2.31
C VAL A 647 -28.01 21.18 0.86
N SER A 648 -29.09 20.97 0.12
CA SER A 648 -29.23 21.47 -1.24
C SER A 648 -30.55 22.20 -1.35
N TRP A 649 -30.50 23.39 -1.94
CA TRP A 649 -31.66 24.24 -2.12
C TRP A 649 -31.66 24.80 -3.53
N THR A 650 -32.76 24.63 -4.23
CA THR A 650 -33.10 25.26 -5.50
C THR A 650 -34.57 25.74 -5.42
N PRO A 651 -35.05 26.57 -6.37
CA PRO A 651 -36.44 27.03 -6.37
C PRO A 651 -37.48 25.89 -6.40
N THR A 652 -37.13 24.72 -6.92
CA THR A 652 -38.05 23.59 -7.10
C THR A 652 -37.79 22.42 -6.16
N VAL A 653 -36.57 22.31 -5.61
CA VAL A 653 -36.16 21.17 -4.77
C VAL A 653 -35.29 21.66 -3.62
N GLN A 654 -35.69 21.32 -2.41
CA GLN A 654 -35.00 21.63 -1.18
C GLN A 654 -34.81 20.32 -0.41
N HIS A 655 -33.61 20.01 0.03
CA HIS A 655 -33.39 18.87 0.91
C HIS A 655 -32.22 19.12 1.84
N ALA A 656 -32.34 18.58 3.05
CA ALA A 656 -31.31 18.59 4.07
C ALA A 656 -31.24 17.19 4.68
N ASP A 657 -30.08 16.56 4.62
CA ASP A 657 -29.84 15.21 5.13
C ASP A 657 -28.64 15.24 6.07
N LEU A 658 -28.76 14.54 7.19
CA LEU A 658 -27.71 14.33 8.16
C LEU A 658 -27.66 12.85 8.51
N SER A 659 -26.54 12.19 8.27
CA SER A 659 -26.39 10.75 8.50
C SER A 659 -25.10 10.42 9.21
N GLY A 660 -25.10 9.37 10.01
CA GLY A 660 -23.90 8.89 10.67
C GLY A 660 -24.07 7.52 11.30
N THR A 661 -23.04 7.12 12.03
CA THR A 661 -23.07 5.91 12.85
C THR A 661 -22.88 6.27 14.32
N TRP A 662 -23.50 5.53 15.23
CA TRP A 662 -23.33 5.66 16.68
C TRP A 662 -23.37 4.27 17.33
N HIS A 663 -22.24 3.81 17.90
CA HIS A 663 -22.15 2.50 18.59
C HIS A 663 -22.71 1.32 17.75
N GLY A 664 -22.46 1.31 16.45
CA GLY A 664 -22.94 0.27 15.52
C GLY A 664 -24.39 0.45 15.03
N TRP A 665 -25.09 1.51 15.46
CA TRP A 665 -26.36 1.93 14.88
C TRP A 665 -26.13 2.97 13.78
N ALA A 666 -26.75 2.79 12.63
CA ALA A 666 -26.83 3.80 11.60
C ALA A 666 -28.03 4.71 11.87
N TRP A 667 -27.86 6.03 11.75
CA TRP A 667 -28.94 6.99 11.93
C TRP A 667 -28.94 8.00 10.78
N THR A 668 -30.13 8.49 10.42
CA THR A 668 -30.35 9.50 9.40
C THR A 668 -31.45 10.45 9.84
N VAL A 669 -31.24 11.75 9.71
CA VAL A 669 -32.25 12.80 9.84
C VAL A 669 -32.35 13.46 8.48
N SER A 670 -33.55 13.48 7.91
CA SER A 670 -33.76 13.99 6.56
C SER A 670 -34.97 14.91 6.52
N TRP A 671 -34.85 16.00 5.78
CA TRP A 671 -35.92 16.94 5.49
C TRP A 671 -35.86 17.23 3.99
N GLY A 672 -37.01 17.38 3.34
CA GLY A 672 -37.02 17.83 1.96
C GLY A 672 -38.39 18.22 1.46
N GLU A 673 -38.38 19.12 0.50
CA GLU A 673 -39.54 19.60 -0.22
C GLU A 673 -39.22 19.57 -1.71
N ALA A 674 -40.12 19.01 -2.52
CA ALA A 674 -40.01 18.99 -3.97
C ALA A 674 -41.34 19.43 -4.58
N GLN A 675 -41.27 20.32 -5.58
CA GLN A 675 -42.42 20.76 -6.35
C GLN A 675 -42.34 20.21 -7.77
N GLN A 676 -43.37 19.47 -8.18
CA GLN A 676 -43.54 18.98 -9.53
C GLN A 676 -44.89 19.42 -10.08
N GLY A 677 -44.90 20.46 -10.91
CA GLY A 677 -46.14 21.07 -11.40
C GLY A 677 -46.95 21.72 -10.27
N ALA A 678 -48.18 21.23 -10.03
CA ALA A 678 -49.06 21.72 -8.97
C ALA A 678 -49.00 20.89 -7.67
N ILE A 679 -48.24 19.79 -7.65
CA ILE A 679 -48.15 18.88 -6.50
C ILE A 679 -46.87 19.18 -5.73
N ALA A 680 -47.00 19.39 -4.43
CA ALA A 680 -45.90 19.53 -3.49
C ALA A 680 -45.74 18.25 -2.68
N TYR A 681 -44.51 17.77 -2.61
CA TYR A 681 -44.08 16.66 -1.77
C TYR A 681 -43.20 17.22 -0.67
N GLU A 682 -43.54 16.96 0.59
CA GLU A 682 -42.74 17.36 1.73
C GLU A 682 -42.52 16.20 2.69
N ARG A 683 -41.29 16.11 3.19
CA ARG A 683 -40.85 15.21 4.25
C ARG A 683 -40.21 16.05 5.33
N ALA A 684 -40.80 16.10 6.52
CA ALA A 684 -40.40 17.05 7.55
C ALA A 684 -40.35 16.49 8.98
N PRO A 685 -39.19 16.64 9.64
CA PRO A 685 -38.04 15.80 9.36
C PRO A 685 -38.35 14.30 9.61
N GLU A 686 -37.85 13.42 8.75
CA GLU A 686 -37.80 11.97 8.99
C GLU A 686 -36.51 11.60 9.72
N LEU A 687 -36.64 11.05 10.93
CA LEU A 687 -35.58 10.38 11.66
C LEU A 687 -35.67 8.87 11.37
N ALA A 688 -34.57 8.25 10.95
CA ALA A 688 -34.45 6.80 10.89
C ALA A 688 -33.21 6.33 11.66
N VAL A 689 -33.35 5.24 12.40
CA VAL A 689 -32.29 4.60 13.17
C VAL A 689 -32.38 3.10 12.92
N GLY A 690 -31.27 2.46 12.59
CA GLY A 690 -31.25 1.03 12.32
C GLY A 690 -29.92 0.38 12.65
N ARG A 691 -29.94 -0.94 12.77
CA ARG A 691 -28.77 -1.75 13.03
C ARG A 691 -28.89 -3.08 12.33
N THR A 692 -27.76 -3.54 11.80
CA THR A 692 -27.64 -4.86 11.21
C THR A 692 -26.67 -5.69 12.04
N GLU A 693 -27.11 -6.86 12.49
CA GLU A 693 -26.28 -7.81 13.22
C GLU A 693 -26.29 -9.17 12.52
N ARG A 694 -25.18 -9.89 12.66
CA ARG A 694 -25.12 -11.28 12.20
C ARG A 694 -25.99 -12.13 13.11
N GLY A 695 -27.13 -12.57 12.60
CA GLY A 695 -28.11 -13.36 13.31
C GLY A 695 -27.63 -14.77 13.64
N TRP A 696 -28.23 -15.35 14.68
CA TRP A 696 -27.93 -16.69 15.21
C TRP A 696 -28.09 -17.84 14.21
N LEU A 697 -28.81 -17.61 13.10
CA LEU A 697 -29.05 -18.57 12.02
C LEU A 697 -28.01 -18.48 10.86
N GLY A 698 -26.95 -17.67 11.00
CA GLY A 698 -25.91 -17.55 9.97
C GLY A 698 -26.25 -16.59 8.82
N GLY A 699 -27.14 -15.63 9.06
CA GLY A 699 -27.55 -14.58 8.11
C GLY A 699 -27.54 -13.19 8.77
N ASP A 700 -27.93 -12.14 8.05
CA ASP A 700 -27.96 -10.77 8.54
C ASP A 700 -29.38 -10.39 8.98
N LEU A 701 -29.53 -9.98 10.24
CA LEU A 701 -30.76 -9.43 10.81
C LEU A 701 -30.63 -7.90 10.84
N ALA A 702 -31.51 -7.20 10.14
CA ALA A 702 -31.58 -5.74 10.14
C ALA A 702 -32.87 -5.26 10.78
N ILE A 703 -32.75 -4.35 11.75
CA ILE A 703 -33.87 -3.67 12.41
C ILE A 703 -33.75 -2.19 12.09
N ARG A 704 -34.85 -1.56 11.68
CA ARG A 704 -34.92 -0.13 11.37
C ARG A 704 -36.21 0.47 11.89
N LEU A 705 -36.08 1.52 12.69
CA LEU A 705 -37.16 2.41 13.13
C LEU A 705 -37.05 3.70 12.33
N SER A 706 -38.12 4.18 11.72
CA SER A 706 -38.19 5.53 11.15
C SER A 706 -39.46 6.25 11.53
N GLY A 707 -39.43 7.57 11.57
CA GLY A 707 -40.56 8.40 11.93
C GLY A 707 -40.42 9.82 11.39
N GLY A 708 -41.49 10.38 10.83
CA GLY A 708 -41.50 11.75 10.31
C GLY A 708 -42.91 12.21 9.95
N TYR A 709 -43.01 13.49 9.56
CA TYR A 709 -44.23 14.06 9.00
C TYR A 709 -44.11 14.14 7.48
N TYR A 710 -45.18 13.81 6.77
CA TYR A 710 -45.21 13.76 5.31
C TYR A 710 -46.40 14.55 4.78
N ARG A 711 -46.21 15.22 3.65
CA ARG A 711 -47.28 15.87 2.88
C ARG A 711 -47.13 15.53 1.41
N GLU A 712 -48.20 15.05 0.80
CA GLU A 712 -48.28 14.63 -0.59
C GLU A 712 -49.58 15.20 -1.19
N GLY A 713 -49.46 16.30 -1.93
CA GLY A 713 -50.63 17.03 -2.42
C GLY A 713 -51.55 17.47 -1.27
N PRO A 714 -52.82 17.02 -1.22
CA PRO A 714 -53.76 17.35 -0.14
C PRO A 714 -53.61 16.45 1.11
N THR A 715 -52.87 15.36 1.04
CA THR A 715 -52.71 14.42 2.15
C THR A 715 -51.53 14.85 3.02
N GLU A 716 -51.73 14.98 4.32
CA GLU A 716 -50.67 15.28 5.29
C GLU A 716 -50.84 14.46 6.56
N GLY A 717 -49.74 14.13 7.23
CA GLY A 717 -49.78 13.38 8.49
C GLY A 717 -48.45 12.79 8.93
N SER A 718 -48.43 12.27 10.17
CA SER A 718 -47.25 11.57 10.69
C SER A 718 -47.22 10.09 10.28
N ARG A 719 -46.02 9.55 10.12
CA ARG A 719 -45.79 8.11 9.91
C ARG A 719 -44.62 7.67 10.78
N VAL A 720 -44.85 6.67 11.64
CA VAL A 720 -43.79 5.97 12.39
C VAL A 720 -43.77 4.52 11.98
N SER A 721 -42.65 4.02 11.47
CA SER A 721 -42.49 2.63 11.04
C SER A 721 -41.37 1.89 11.75
N LEU A 722 -41.66 0.69 12.25
CA LEU A 722 -40.69 -0.28 12.71
C LEU A 722 -40.63 -1.42 11.69
N SER A 723 -39.44 -1.69 11.17
CA SER A 723 -39.19 -2.79 10.24
C SER A 723 -38.08 -3.70 10.74
N SER A 724 -38.26 -4.99 10.49
CA SER A 724 -37.28 -6.03 10.77
C SER A 724 -37.17 -6.91 9.54
N SER A 725 -35.95 -7.23 9.13
CA SER A 725 -35.69 -8.12 8.00
C SER A 725 -34.55 -9.05 8.33
N TRP A 726 -34.63 -10.26 7.81
CA TRP A 726 -33.58 -11.24 7.94
C TRP A 726 -33.28 -11.85 6.58
N SER A 727 -32.00 -12.02 6.27
CA SER A 727 -31.56 -12.71 5.07
C SER A 727 -30.44 -13.69 5.40
N GLY A 728 -30.58 -14.93 4.95
CA GLY A 728 -29.56 -15.95 5.11
C GLY A 728 -29.61 -16.94 3.95
N ARG A 729 -28.47 -17.54 3.67
CA ARG A 729 -28.29 -18.54 2.62
C ARG A 729 -27.44 -19.68 3.15
N TRP A 730 -27.93 -20.90 2.94
CA TRP A 730 -27.23 -22.13 3.31
C TRP A 730 -26.99 -22.97 2.07
N GLU A 731 -25.80 -23.56 1.98
CA GLU A 731 -25.44 -24.48 0.92
C GLU A 731 -25.14 -25.85 1.53
N VAL A 732 -25.95 -26.85 1.17
CA VAL A 732 -25.83 -28.24 1.62
C VAL A 732 -25.63 -29.12 0.40
N GLY A 733 -24.37 -29.37 0.03
CA GLY A 733 -24.02 -30.08 -1.20
C GLY A 733 -24.45 -29.30 -2.44
N ALA A 734 -25.32 -29.90 -3.27
CA ALA A 734 -25.88 -29.26 -4.48
C ALA A 734 -27.16 -28.45 -4.21
N LEU A 735 -27.60 -28.36 -2.95
CA LEU A 735 -28.80 -27.65 -2.55
C LEU A 735 -28.45 -26.29 -1.96
N ALA A 736 -29.00 -25.22 -2.53
CA ALA A 736 -28.92 -23.87 -1.98
C ALA A 736 -30.30 -23.46 -1.43
N VAL A 737 -30.36 -23.09 -0.15
CA VAL A 737 -31.61 -22.67 0.51
C VAL A 737 -31.44 -21.24 0.98
N SER A 738 -32.40 -20.37 0.67
CA SER A 738 -32.46 -19.02 1.23
C SER A 738 -33.89 -18.70 1.64
N VAL A 739 -34.07 -18.11 2.82
CA VAL A 739 -35.41 -17.89 3.41
C VAL A 739 -35.54 -16.45 3.93
N PRO A 740 -35.35 -15.43 3.08
CA PRO A 740 -35.47 -14.05 3.51
C PRO A 740 -36.91 -13.74 3.94
N TRP A 741 -37.04 -12.96 5.00
CA TRP A 741 -38.31 -12.41 5.45
C TRP A 741 -38.14 -10.94 5.84
N GLN A 742 -39.23 -10.20 5.74
CA GLN A 742 -39.33 -8.81 6.16
C GLN A 742 -40.68 -8.61 6.83
N VAL A 743 -40.71 -7.90 7.94
CA VAL A 743 -41.94 -7.47 8.60
C VAL A 743 -41.81 -5.99 8.87
N SER A 744 -42.88 -5.23 8.61
CA SER A 744 -42.93 -3.82 8.97
C SER A 744 -44.27 -3.46 9.58
N PHE A 745 -44.25 -2.57 10.55
CA PHE A 745 -45.41 -2.00 11.20
C PHE A 745 -45.30 -0.50 11.07
N ALA A 746 -46.29 0.15 10.48
CA ALA A 746 -46.36 1.59 10.29
C ALA A 746 -47.62 2.13 10.96
N GLN A 747 -47.45 3.13 11.81
CA GLN A 747 -48.50 3.90 12.45
C GLN A 747 -48.66 5.23 11.70
N TYR A 748 -49.88 5.54 11.29
CA TYR A 748 -50.30 6.85 10.80
C TYR A 748 -51.21 7.53 11.83
N ASP A 749 -51.56 8.79 11.59
CA ASP A 749 -52.43 9.57 12.49
C ASP A 749 -53.80 8.91 12.74
N ALA A 750 -54.38 8.28 11.71
CA ALA A 750 -55.71 7.65 11.78
C ALA A 750 -55.72 6.17 11.34
N GLU A 751 -54.61 5.65 10.81
CA GLU A 751 -54.54 4.31 10.25
C GLU A 751 -53.32 3.55 10.79
N GLU A 752 -53.44 2.24 10.88
CA GLU A 752 -52.33 1.34 11.17
C GLU A 752 -52.13 0.41 9.99
N ARG A 753 -50.87 0.13 9.68
CA ARG A 753 -50.52 -0.80 8.62
C ARG A 753 -49.45 -1.76 9.09
N ALA A 754 -49.65 -3.03 8.82
CA ALA A 754 -48.64 -4.05 9.03
C ALA A 754 -48.41 -4.79 7.73
N THR A 755 -47.16 -4.96 7.33
CA THR A 755 -46.78 -5.72 6.13
C THR A 755 -45.80 -6.81 6.50
N TRP A 756 -45.89 -7.93 5.79
CA TRP A 756 -44.95 -9.04 5.90
C TRP A 756 -44.65 -9.58 4.51
N GLY A 757 -43.35 -9.70 4.24
CA GLY A 757 -42.76 -10.28 3.07
C GLY A 757 -42.06 -11.59 3.44
N PHE A 758 -42.27 -12.62 2.62
CA PHE A 758 -41.60 -13.91 2.73
C PHE A 758 -41.17 -14.35 1.35
N SER A 759 -39.87 -14.57 1.15
CA SER A 759 -39.34 -14.83 -0.19
C SER A 759 -38.40 -16.04 -0.27
N PRO A 760 -38.83 -17.25 0.14
CA PRO A 760 -37.97 -18.41 0.16
C PRO A 760 -37.55 -18.82 -1.26
N SER A 761 -36.32 -19.30 -1.39
CA SER A 761 -35.81 -19.89 -2.61
C SER A 761 -35.05 -21.19 -2.32
N LEU A 762 -35.25 -22.15 -3.21
CA LEU A 762 -34.61 -23.45 -3.22
C LEU A 762 -33.92 -23.63 -4.57
N GLY A 763 -32.59 -23.71 -4.56
CA GLY A 763 -31.77 -24.04 -5.72
C GLY A 763 -31.31 -25.50 -5.65
N TRP A 764 -31.52 -26.26 -6.72
CA TRP A 764 -30.96 -27.60 -6.91
C TRP A 764 -30.26 -27.66 -8.27
N GLY A 765 -28.94 -27.46 -8.26
CA GLY A 765 -28.15 -27.35 -9.48
C GLY A 765 -28.62 -26.21 -10.39
N SER A 766 -29.14 -26.55 -11.57
CA SER A 766 -29.69 -25.61 -12.56
C SER A 766 -31.13 -25.17 -12.26
N LEU A 767 -31.86 -25.87 -11.40
CA LEU A 767 -33.25 -25.56 -11.09
C LEU A 767 -33.31 -24.63 -9.87
N THR A 768 -34.13 -23.59 -9.92
CA THR A 768 -34.45 -22.73 -8.78
C THR A 768 -35.96 -22.60 -8.67
N VAL A 769 -36.49 -22.83 -7.48
CA VAL A 769 -37.89 -22.54 -7.14
C VAL A 769 -37.88 -21.43 -6.12
N SER A 770 -38.51 -20.30 -6.43
CA SER A 770 -38.62 -19.15 -5.54
C SER A 770 -40.07 -18.74 -5.39
N TYR A 771 -40.48 -18.44 -4.17
CA TYR A 771 -41.77 -17.86 -3.88
C TYR A 771 -41.56 -16.42 -3.41
N LEU A 772 -42.41 -15.50 -3.82
CA LEU A 772 -42.46 -14.10 -3.38
C LEU A 772 -43.87 -13.83 -2.85
N GLY A 773 -44.01 -13.86 -1.54
CA GLY A 773 -45.21 -13.49 -0.83
C GLY A 773 -45.04 -12.13 -0.18
N ARG A 774 -46.00 -11.24 -0.39
CA ARG A 774 -46.13 -9.96 0.31
C ARG A 774 -47.59 -9.75 0.65
N TRP A 775 -47.85 -9.57 1.93
CA TRP A 775 -49.18 -9.31 2.44
C TRP A 775 -49.13 -8.10 3.36
N GLY A 776 -50.28 -7.48 3.54
CA GLY A 776 -50.43 -6.45 4.55
C GLY A 776 -51.87 -6.33 5.03
N LEU A 777 -52.00 -5.81 6.23
CA LEU A 777 -53.26 -5.36 6.82
C LEU A 777 -53.19 -3.83 6.96
N GLY A 778 -54.34 -3.17 6.80
CA GLY A 778 -54.41 -1.71 6.79
C GLY A 778 -54.08 -1.08 5.43
N ARG A 779 -54.14 0.24 5.36
CA ARG A 779 -53.82 1.04 4.16
C ARG A 779 -52.81 2.12 4.53
N SER A 780 -52.14 2.67 3.51
CA SER A 780 -51.37 3.89 3.67
C SER A 780 -52.20 5.05 3.11
N PRO A 781 -52.27 6.19 3.79
CA PRO A 781 -52.87 7.40 3.23
C PRO A 781 -51.99 8.02 2.13
N PHE A 782 -50.69 7.68 2.08
CA PHE A 782 -49.72 8.22 1.13
C PHE A 782 -49.46 7.27 -0.04
N GLU A 783 -49.44 7.78 -1.26
CA GLU A 783 -49.22 7.01 -2.49
C GLU A 783 -47.80 6.44 -2.55
N PHE A 784 -46.80 7.20 -2.10
CA PHE A 784 -45.40 6.75 -2.06
C PHE A 784 -45.16 5.49 -1.21
N ASP A 785 -46.04 5.20 -0.24
CA ASP A 785 -45.91 4.04 0.64
C ASP A 785 -46.90 2.91 0.26
N ILE A 786 -47.64 3.01 -0.84
CA ILE A 786 -48.54 1.91 -1.26
C ILE A 786 -47.72 0.79 -1.88
N GLU A 787 -47.75 -0.39 -1.25
CA GLU A 787 -47.18 -1.61 -1.82
C GLU A 787 -48.29 -2.60 -2.16
N PRO A 788 -48.41 -3.06 -3.42
CA PRO A 788 -49.43 -4.02 -3.78
C PRO A 788 -49.14 -5.39 -3.14
N PRO A 789 -50.17 -6.12 -2.69
CA PRO A 789 -49.99 -7.50 -2.25
C PRO A 789 -49.48 -8.34 -3.42
N GLN A 790 -48.54 -9.24 -3.14
CA GLN A 790 -47.92 -10.11 -4.14
C GLN A 790 -47.95 -11.56 -3.65
N SER A 791 -48.27 -12.49 -4.55
CA SER A 791 -48.16 -13.93 -4.25
C SER A 791 -47.74 -14.62 -5.53
N GLN A 792 -46.43 -14.75 -5.73
CA GLN A 792 -45.84 -15.20 -6.97
C GLN A 792 -44.96 -16.41 -6.73
N LEU A 793 -45.23 -17.52 -7.41
CA LEU A 793 -44.31 -18.67 -7.48
C LEU A 793 -43.58 -18.62 -8.81
N VAL A 794 -42.26 -18.59 -8.77
CA VAL A 794 -41.38 -18.59 -9.94
C VAL A 794 -40.52 -19.85 -9.90
N VAL A 795 -40.57 -20.61 -10.99
CA VAL A 795 -39.66 -21.72 -11.26
C VAL A 795 -38.73 -21.26 -12.36
N ALA A 796 -37.42 -21.40 -12.16
CA ALA A 796 -36.41 -21.03 -13.11
C ALA A 796 -35.44 -22.18 -13.35
N LEU A 797 -35.12 -22.43 -14.62
CA LEU A 797 -34.10 -23.37 -15.05
C LEU A 797 -32.95 -22.58 -15.70
N ALA A 798 -31.77 -22.62 -15.09
CA ALA A 798 -30.56 -21.96 -15.55
C ALA A 798 -29.55 -23.01 -16.04
N VAL A 799 -29.33 -23.10 -17.35
CA VAL A 799 -28.39 -24.05 -17.96
C VAL A 799 -27.24 -23.28 -18.59
N ARG A 800 -26.02 -23.81 -18.45
CA ARG A 800 -24.84 -23.30 -19.15
C ARG A 800 -24.50 -24.22 -20.32
N ILE A 801 -24.58 -23.71 -21.54
CA ILE A 801 -24.26 -24.42 -22.78
C ILE A 801 -23.07 -23.71 -23.44
N ALA A 802 -21.89 -24.34 -23.39
CA ALA A 802 -20.64 -23.74 -23.84
C ALA A 802 -20.38 -22.36 -23.19
N ALA A 803 -20.29 -21.29 -23.99
CA ALA A 803 -20.09 -19.90 -23.54
C ALA A 803 -21.39 -19.17 -23.18
N TRP A 804 -22.54 -19.84 -23.27
CA TRP A 804 -23.87 -19.27 -23.07
C TRP A 804 -24.50 -19.76 -21.77
N GLN A 805 -25.18 -18.87 -21.05
CA GLN A 805 -26.04 -19.11 -19.91
C GLN A 805 -27.47 -18.77 -20.32
N GLU A 806 -28.33 -19.78 -20.30
CA GLU A 806 -29.76 -19.64 -20.56
C GLU A 806 -30.52 -19.80 -19.27
N ARG A 807 -31.47 -18.90 -19.01
CA ARG A 807 -32.37 -18.94 -17.87
C ARG A 807 -33.80 -18.83 -18.38
N LEU A 808 -34.53 -19.93 -18.32
CA LEU A 808 -35.96 -19.96 -18.57
C LEU A 808 -36.69 -19.88 -17.22
N SER A 809 -37.59 -18.92 -17.04
CA SER A 809 -38.41 -18.82 -15.84
C SER A 809 -39.89 -18.69 -16.18
N TRP A 810 -40.71 -19.43 -15.46
CA TRP A 810 -42.17 -19.38 -15.56
C TRP A 810 -42.74 -19.41 -14.16
N GLY A 811 -44.03 -19.13 -14.03
CA GLY A 811 -44.62 -19.08 -12.71
C GLY A 811 -46.09 -18.77 -12.73
N TRP A 812 -46.61 -18.54 -11.53
CA TRP A 812 -48.00 -18.22 -11.32
C TRP A 812 -48.10 -17.05 -10.34
N ASP A 813 -48.93 -16.07 -10.69
CA ASP A 813 -49.37 -15.03 -9.78
C ASP A 813 -50.71 -15.45 -9.18
N PHE A 814 -50.67 -15.91 -7.94
CA PHE A 814 -51.86 -16.34 -7.21
C PHE A 814 -52.75 -15.17 -6.80
N ALA A 815 -52.22 -13.95 -6.72
CA ALA A 815 -53.02 -12.76 -6.42
C ALA A 815 -53.80 -12.31 -7.66
N ALA A 816 -53.18 -12.34 -8.84
CA ALA A 816 -53.83 -12.04 -10.12
C ALA A 816 -54.65 -13.21 -10.69
N GLY A 817 -54.47 -14.43 -10.17
CA GLY A 817 -55.11 -15.64 -10.69
C GLY A 817 -54.65 -16.03 -12.09
N ALA A 818 -53.46 -15.58 -12.50
CA ALA A 818 -52.95 -15.70 -13.86
C ALA A 818 -51.50 -16.24 -13.88
N PRO A 819 -51.10 -16.97 -14.93
CA PRO A 819 -49.71 -17.36 -15.10
C PRO A 819 -48.82 -16.12 -15.26
N LEU A 820 -47.65 -16.15 -14.63
CA LEU A 820 -46.62 -15.14 -14.89
C LEU A 820 -46.12 -15.29 -16.33
N PRO A 821 -45.69 -14.19 -16.98
CA PRO A 821 -45.07 -14.26 -18.29
C PRO A 821 -43.90 -15.24 -18.27
N LEU A 822 -43.84 -16.14 -19.24
CA LEU A 822 -42.67 -16.98 -19.49
C LEU A 822 -41.52 -16.03 -19.86
N ARG A 823 -40.45 -16.03 -19.08
CA ARG A 823 -39.24 -15.26 -19.39
C ARG A 823 -38.13 -16.18 -19.85
N TRP A 824 -37.50 -15.85 -20.96
CA TRP A 824 -36.31 -16.52 -21.46
C TRP A 824 -35.18 -15.50 -21.56
N ALA A 825 -34.22 -15.63 -20.64
CA ALA A 825 -33.01 -14.86 -20.63
C ALA A 825 -31.85 -15.68 -21.18
N VAL A 826 -31.08 -15.12 -22.11
CA VAL A 826 -29.88 -15.74 -22.68
C VAL A 826 -28.72 -14.78 -22.49
N SER A 827 -27.56 -15.25 -22.07
CA SER A 827 -26.38 -14.41 -21.89
C SER A 827 -25.10 -15.17 -22.26
N GLY A 828 -24.23 -14.60 -23.07
CA GLY A 828 -23.01 -15.28 -23.50
C GLY A 828 -22.36 -14.60 -24.70
N ALA A 829 -21.04 -14.77 -24.86
CA ALA A 829 -20.27 -14.19 -25.98
C ALA A 829 -20.58 -12.71 -26.25
N GLY A 830 -20.80 -11.92 -25.18
CA GLY A 830 -21.12 -10.49 -25.25
C GLY A 830 -22.58 -10.17 -25.59
N PHE A 831 -23.43 -11.14 -25.95
CA PHE A 831 -24.86 -10.92 -26.15
C PHE A 831 -25.67 -11.27 -24.90
N THR A 832 -26.69 -10.47 -24.60
CA THR A 832 -27.72 -10.77 -23.60
C THR A 832 -29.10 -10.52 -24.19
N SER A 833 -30.03 -11.44 -24.00
CA SER A 833 -31.43 -11.33 -24.41
C SER A 833 -32.32 -11.57 -23.19
N ASP A 834 -33.43 -10.84 -23.08
CA ASP A 834 -34.51 -11.08 -22.13
C ASP A 834 -35.84 -10.97 -22.89
N LEU A 835 -36.51 -12.11 -23.09
CA LEU A 835 -37.79 -12.20 -23.77
C LEU A 835 -38.87 -12.59 -22.77
N SER A 836 -40.00 -11.89 -22.76
CA SER A 836 -41.17 -12.21 -21.94
C SER A 836 -42.37 -12.52 -22.84
N PHE A 837 -43.01 -13.66 -22.60
CA PHE A 837 -44.17 -14.15 -23.35
C PHE A 837 -45.38 -14.31 -22.41
N THR A 838 -46.56 -13.84 -22.81
CA THR A 838 -47.84 -14.16 -22.14
C THR A 838 -48.51 -15.36 -22.80
N PHE A 839 -49.53 -15.93 -22.16
CA PHE A 839 -50.33 -17.01 -22.73
C PHE A 839 -51.71 -16.49 -23.20
N PRO A 840 -52.16 -16.78 -24.43
CA PRO A 840 -51.47 -17.54 -25.49
C PRO A 840 -50.23 -16.79 -26.00
N LEU A 841 -49.17 -17.53 -26.39
CA LEU A 841 -47.79 -17.08 -26.69
C LEU A 841 -47.71 -15.75 -27.47
N ALA A 842 -47.73 -14.64 -26.73
CA ALA A 842 -47.57 -13.29 -27.26
C ALA A 842 -46.37 -12.62 -26.59
N VAL A 843 -45.46 -12.06 -27.38
CA VAL A 843 -44.30 -11.33 -26.86
C VAL A 843 -44.77 -10.01 -26.27
N THR A 844 -44.54 -9.81 -24.98
CA THR A 844 -44.92 -8.57 -24.26
C THR A 844 -43.71 -7.69 -23.95
N ARG A 845 -42.53 -8.30 -23.89
CA ARG A 845 -41.27 -7.58 -23.72
C ARG A 845 -40.16 -8.35 -24.43
N ALA A 846 -39.31 -7.62 -25.12
CA ALA A 846 -38.08 -8.14 -25.65
C ALA A 846 -36.98 -7.11 -25.43
N ARG A 847 -35.87 -7.50 -24.80
CA ARG A 847 -34.68 -6.67 -24.62
C ARG A 847 -33.47 -7.45 -25.08
N TRP A 848 -32.60 -6.78 -25.84
CA TRP A 848 -31.35 -7.35 -26.29
C TRP A 848 -30.22 -6.35 -26.06
N THR A 849 -29.10 -6.86 -25.59
CA THR A 849 -27.86 -6.12 -25.50
C THR A 849 -26.79 -6.92 -26.22
N LEU A 850 -26.16 -6.36 -27.23
CA LEU A 850 -25.01 -6.95 -27.89
C LEU A 850 -23.78 -6.12 -27.51
N ARG A 851 -22.82 -6.75 -26.85
CA ARG A 851 -21.49 -6.22 -26.59
C ARG A 851 -20.50 -6.99 -27.44
N VAL A 852 -19.80 -6.30 -28.33
CA VAL A 852 -18.73 -6.87 -29.13
C VAL A 852 -17.44 -6.19 -28.72
N ASP A 853 -16.58 -6.94 -28.03
CA ASP A 853 -15.26 -6.51 -27.64
C ASP A 853 -14.26 -7.09 -28.65
N ARG A 854 -13.73 -6.26 -29.55
CA ARG A 854 -12.67 -6.65 -30.51
C ARG A 854 -11.47 -5.71 -30.37
N GLY A 855 -10.48 -6.13 -29.58
CA GLY A 855 -9.28 -5.34 -29.32
C GLY A 855 -9.61 -4.07 -28.54
N PRO A 856 -9.19 -2.87 -28.98
CA PRO A 856 -9.52 -1.63 -28.28
C PRO A 856 -10.99 -1.23 -28.45
N ALA A 857 -11.73 -1.81 -29.41
CA ALA A 857 -13.10 -1.43 -29.77
C ALA A 857 -14.16 -2.12 -28.92
N GLN A 858 -14.94 -1.34 -28.17
CA GLN A 858 -16.17 -1.81 -27.52
C GLN A 858 -17.39 -1.29 -28.27
N LEU A 859 -18.17 -2.20 -28.85
CA LEU A 859 -19.48 -1.92 -29.43
C LEU A 859 -20.57 -2.42 -28.49
N ALA A 860 -21.35 -1.53 -27.87
CA ALA A 860 -22.54 -1.90 -27.10
C ALA A 860 -23.80 -1.44 -27.83
N VAL A 861 -24.66 -2.38 -28.23
CA VAL A 861 -25.98 -2.15 -28.83
C VAL A 861 -27.06 -2.59 -27.86
N GLU A 862 -27.83 -1.66 -27.30
CA GLU A 862 -29.02 -1.98 -26.49
C GLU A 862 -30.26 -1.68 -27.31
N ALA A 863 -31.16 -2.65 -27.45
CA ALA A 863 -32.45 -2.51 -28.13
C ALA A 863 -33.55 -3.18 -27.30
N GLY A 864 -34.78 -2.69 -27.42
CA GLY A 864 -35.88 -3.20 -26.62
C GLY A 864 -37.24 -2.77 -27.15
N LEU A 865 -38.20 -3.67 -27.01
CA LEU A 865 -39.59 -3.53 -27.38
C LEU A 865 -40.43 -3.88 -26.14
N ARG A 866 -41.36 -3.01 -25.78
CA ARG A 866 -42.38 -3.27 -24.75
C ARG A 866 -43.72 -3.05 -25.42
N GLY A 867 -44.71 -3.90 -25.19
CA GLY A 867 -46.00 -3.73 -25.83
C GLY A 867 -47.10 -4.52 -25.15
N ASP A 868 -48.32 -4.00 -25.25
CA ASP A 868 -49.53 -4.80 -25.09
C ASP A 868 -49.87 -5.42 -26.45
N THR A 869 -50.76 -6.41 -26.47
CA THR A 869 -51.22 -7.17 -27.65
C THR A 869 -51.66 -6.30 -28.86
N ALA A 870 -51.80 -4.98 -28.72
CA ALA A 870 -52.16 -4.03 -29.77
C ALA A 870 -51.17 -2.87 -30.05
N THR A 871 -50.25 -2.51 -29.14
CA THR A 871 -49.37 -1.33 -29.30
C THR A 871 -47.99 -1.56 -28.69
N TRP A 872 -46.93 -1.17 -29.41
CA TRP A 872 -45.54 -1.23 -28.96
C TRP A 872 -45.06 0.16 -28.52
N ASP A 873 -44.21 0.22 -27.50
CA ASP A 873 -43.46 1.39 -27.06
C ASP A 873 -42.26 1.66 -27.99
N ASP A 874 -41.64 2.83 -27.85
CA ASP A 874 -40.46 3.22 -28.62
C ASP A 874 -39.27 2.29 -28.37
N THR A 875 -38.52 1.99 -29.43
CA THR A 875 -37.24 1.28 -29.35
C THR A 875 -36.09 2.26 -29.26
N VAL A 876 -35.26 2.18 -28.23
CA VAL A 876 -34.00 2.94 -28.17
C VAL A 876 -32.86 2.03 -28.65
N VAL A 877 -32.02 2.51 -29.56
CA VAL A 877 -30.78 1.83 -29.95
C VAL A 877 -29.61 2.72 -29.54
N ARG A 878 -28.84 2.28 -28.53
CA ARG A 878 -27.60 2.96 -28.12
C ARG A 878 -26.42 2.23 -28.73
N VAL A 879 -25.46 2.96 -29.27
CA VAL A 879 -24.21 2.49 -29.84
C VAL A 879 -23.09 3.25 -29.14
N ARG A 880 -22.14 2.54 -28.53
CA ARG A 880 -20.87 3.15 -28.10
C ARG A 880 -19.76 2.53 -28.92
N TRP A 881 -18.79 3.33 -29.30
CA TRP A 881 -17.57 2.92 -29.97
C TRP A 881 -16.43 3.59 -29.21
N SER A 882 -15.60 2.81 -28.54
CA SER A 882 -14.43 3.33 -27.85
C SER A 882 -13.22 2.67 -28.48
N THR A 883 -12.38 3.38 -29.20
CA THR A 883 -11.07 2.90 -29.72
C THR A 883 -10.08 4.04 -29.60
N GLU A 884 -8.89 3.90 -29.03
CA GLU A 884 -7.92 4.99 -29.18
C GLU A 884 -7.58 5.19 -30.67
N PRO A 885 -7.64 6.42 -31.22
CA PRO A 885 -7.88 7.72 -30.58
C PRO A 885 -9.33 8.26 -30.61
N LEU A 886 -10.29 7.51 -31.15
CA LEU A 886 -11.68 7.90 -31.37
C LEU A 886 -12.67 7.24 -30.38
N TYR A 887 -13.35 8.07 -29.59
CA TYR A 887 -14.54 7.72 -28.84
C TYR A 887 -15.78 8.28 -29.54
N ALA A 888 -16.79 7.45 -29.81
CA ALA A 888 -18.04 7.89 -30.40
C ALA A 888 -19.22 7.22 -29.68
N THR A 889 -20.30 7.97 -29.55
CA THR A 889 -21.56 7.49 -28.98
C THR A 889 -22.69 7.88 -29.93
N GLY A 890 -23.66 6.99 -30.09
CA GLY A 890 -24.86 7.23 -30.88
C GLY A 890 -26.04 6.67 -30.12
N ALA A 891 -27.17 7.34 -30.16
CA ALA A 891 -28.41 6.83 -29.61
C ALA A 891 -29.56 7.25 -30.51
N VAL A 892 -30.42 6.32 -30.89
CA VAL A 892 -31.61 6.61 -31.71
C VAL A 892 -32.84 6.04 -31.03
N ARG A 893 -33.90 6.84 -30.93
CA ARG A 893 -35.21 6.41 -30.45
C ARG A 893 -36.13 6.27 -31.67
N ILE A 894 -36.75 5.11 -31.83
CA ILE A 894 -37.59 4.73 -32.96
C ILE A 894 -39.00 4.50 -32.42
N ALA A 895 -39.94 5.37 -32.81
CA ALA A 895 -41.36 5.14 -32.58
C ALA A 895 -41.83 3.97 -33.44
N THR A 896 -42.65 3.10 -32.88
CA THR A 896 -43.07 1.83 -33.51
C THR A 896 -44.44 1.95 -34.19
N SER A 897 -45.23 2.99 -33.89
CA SER A 897 -46.51 3.27 -34.55
C SER A 897 -46.85 4.77 -34.57
N PRO A 898 -46.72 5.48 -35.70
CA PRO A 898 -46.10 5.03 -36.96
C PRO A 898 -44.59 4.77 -36.79
N LEU A 899 -44.04 3.88 -37.63
CA LEU A 899 -42.60 3.62 -37.64
C LEU A 899 -41.84 4.88 -38.07
N ALA A 900 -41.19 5.55 -37.13
CA ALA A 900 -40.45 6.78 -37.38
C ALA A 900 -39.27 6.91 -36.42
N VAL A 901 -38.19 7.56 -36.85
CA VAL A 901 -37.16 8.00 -35.91
C VAL A 901 -37.76 9.14 -35.10
N ALA A 902 -37.89 8.95 -33.79
CA ALA A 902 -38.38 9.98 -32.87
C ALA A 902 -37.24 10.92 -32.46
N ARG A 903 -36.05 10.38 -32.17
CA ARG A 903 -34.92 11.17 -31.67
C ARG A 903 -33.59 10.55 -32.07
N LEU A 904 -32.59 11.37 -32.36
CA LEU A 904 -31.22 10.93 -32.65
C LEU A 904 -30.24 11.78 -31.87
N ALA A 905 -29.32 11.16 -31.15
CA ALA A 905 -28.16 11.80 -30.55
C ALA A 905 -26.87 11.13 -31.02
N VAL A 906 -25.85 11.92 -31.32
CA VAL A 906 -24.52 11.47 -31.72
C VAL A 906 -23.49 12.33 -31.01
N GLY A 907 -22.54 11.70 -30.33
CA GLY A 907 -21.37 12.33 -29.72
C GLY A 907 -20.10 11.73 -30.29
N ILE A 908 -19.08 12.54 -30.50
CA ILE A 908 -17.76 12.15 -30.97
C ILE A 908 -16.71 12.87 -30.14
N GLU A 909 -15.64 12.18 -29.76
CA GLU A 909 -14.45 12.70 -29.13
C GLU A 909 -13.25 12.03 -29.79
N TRP A 910 -12.41 12.81 -30.42
CA TRP A 910 -11.30 12.35 -31.23
C TRP A 910 -10.01 13.01 -30.79
N SER A 911 -9.07 12.21 -30.27
CA SER A 911 -7.75 12.64 -29.85
C SER A 911 -6.75 12.50 -31.00
N MET A 912 -6.68 13.50 -31.88
CA MET A 912 -5.83 13.48 -33.07
C MET A 912 -4.36 13.12 -32.75
N ASP A 913 -3.83 13.68 -31.66
CA ASP A 913 -2.51 13.36 -31.09
C ASP A 913 -2.50 13.61 -29.56
N ALA A 914 -1.33 13.57 -28.92
CA ALA A 914 -1.19 13.82 -27.48
C ALA A 914 -1.53 15.27 -27.06
N ALA A 915 -1.58 16.21 -28.01
CA ALA A 915 -1.86 17.62 -27.78
C ALA A 915 -3.28 17.99 -28.18
N TRP A 916 -3.77 17.56 -29.33
CA TRP A 916 -5.04 17.99 -29.91
C TRP A 916 -6.14 16.97 -29.71
N SER A 917 -7.30 17.45 -29.28
CA SER A 917 -8.54 16.68 -29.35
C SER A 917 -9.71 17.55 -29.82
N LEU A 918 -10.67 16.89 -30.43
CA LEU A 918 -11.90 17.49 -30.94
C LEU A 918 -13.06 16.70 -30.37
N ALA A 919 -14.05 17.38 -29.81
CA ALA A 919 -15.30 16.76 -29.41
C ALA A 919 -16.47 17.42 -30.13
N GLY A 920 -17.56 16.69 -30.31
CA GLY A 920 -18.79 17.22 -30.87
C GLY A 920 -19.99 16.39 -30.44
N ALA A 921 -21.12 17.03 -30.27
CA ALA A 921 -22.37 16.39 -29.92
C ALA A 921 -23.53 17.03 -30.69
N VAL A 922 -24.42 16.19 -31.19
CA VAL A 922 -25.63 16.59 -31.92
C VAL A 922 -26.80 15.79 -31.39
N GLU A 923 -27.93 16.47 -31.13
CA GLU A 923 -29.19 15.86 -30.76
C GLU A 923 -30.33 16.50 -31.54
N TYR A 924 -31.14 15.67 -32.20
CA TYR A 924 -32.24 16.09 -33.07
C TYR A 924 -33.54 15.36 -32.69
N ASP A 925 -34.61 16.14 -32.53
CA ASP A 925 -35.97 15.68 -32.25
C ASP A 925 -36.81 15.80 -33.53
N PHE A 926 -37.17 14.65 -34.11
CA PHE A 926 -37.81 14.58 -35.42
C PHE A 926 -39.29 15.01 -35.39
N PRO A 927 -40.13 14.59 -34.42
CA PRO A 927 -41.50 15.07 -34.28
C PRO A 927 -41.63 16.58 -34.19
N THR A 928 -40.75 17.25 -33.44
CA THR A 928 -40.79 18.72 -33.30
C THR A 928 -40.02 19.45 -34.40
N GLY A 929 -39.20 18.73 -35.18
CA GLY A 929 -38.31 19.31 -36.20
C GLY A 929 -37.22 20.21 -35.61
N ARG A 930 -36.88 20.01 -34.33
CA ARG A 930 -35.95 20.88 -33.60
C ARG A 930 -34.62 20.18 -33.34
N LEU A 931 -33.55 20.94 -33.54
CA LEU A 931 -32.21 20.58 -33.09
C LEU A 931 -32.12 20.91 -31.60
N VAL A 932 -32.10 19.88 -30.76
CA VAL A 932 -32.10 20.01 -29.29
C VAL A 932 -30.72 20.43 -28.79
N GLN A 933 -29.66 19.86 -29.37
CA GLN A 933 -28.28 20.15 -29.03
C GLN A 933 -27.41 20.10 -30.29
N LEU A 934 -26.49 21.05 -30.43
CA LEU A 934 -25.39 20.99 -31.39
C LEU A 934 -24.24 21.73 -30.74
N GLU A 935 -23.18 20.99 -30.44
CA GLU A 935 -22.00 21.48 -29.76
C GLU A 935 -20.75 20.89 -30.40
N GLY A 936 -19.67 21.65 -30.44
CA GLY A 936 -18.38 21.24 -30.95
C GLY A 936 -17.27 21.93 -30.18
N SER A 937 -16.24 21.21 -29.77
CA SER A 937 -15.06 21.76 -29.12
C SER A 937 -13.79 21.29 -29.81
N ILE A 938 -12.82 22.18 -29.91
CA ILE A 938 -11.44 21.86 -30.26
C ILE A 938 -10.57 22.30 -29.09
N GLN A 939 -9.71 21.40 -28.63
CA GLN A 939 -8.83 21.66 -27.51
C GLN A 939 -7.40 21.25 -27.82
N ARG A 940 -6.45 22.03 -27.32
CA ARG A 940 -5.01 21.77 -27.41
C ARG A 940 -4.40 21.78 -26.02
N THR A 941 -3.74 20.71 -25.66
CA THR A 941 -2.93 20.54 -24.46
C THR A 941 -1.47 20.83 -24.81
N LEU A 942 -0.93 21.88 -24.22
CA LEU A 942 0.45 22.35 -24.41
C LEU A 942 1.32 21.82 -23.28
N ALA A 943 2.45 21.19 -23.63
CA ALA A 943 3.41 20.59 -22.69
C ALA A 943 2.78 19.66 -21.63
N GLY A 944 1.57 19.13 -21.88
CA GLY A 944 0.86 18.26 -20.94
C GLY A 944 0.27 18.92 -19.69
N CYS A 945 0.33 20.26 -19.57
CA CYS A 945 0.02 21.01 -18.34
C CYS A 945 -0.93 22.21 -18.52
N LEU A 946 -1.08 22.76 -19.73
CA LEU A 946 -2.00 23.86 -20.03
C LEU A 946 -2.91 23.46 -21.18
N ARG A 947 -4.23 23.56 -20.99
CA ARG A 947 -5.21 23.24 -22.03
C ARG A 947 -5.93 24.52 -22.47
N ILE A 948 -6.00 24.72 -23.77
CA ILE A 948 -6.75 25.80 -24.41
C ILE A 948 -7.85 25.14 -25.21
N ALA A 949 -9.11 25.50 -24.96
CA ALA A 949 -10.25 24.95 -25.67
C ALA A 949 -11.13 26.06 -26.23
N VAL A 950 -11.58 25.89 -27.47
CA VAL A 950 -12.64 26.68 -28.09
C VAL A 950 -13.82 25.75 -28.29
N SER A 951 -14.98 26.11 -27.76
CA SER A 951 -16.19 25.33 -28.01
C SER A 951 -17.35 26.21 -28.44
N ALA A 952 -18.07 25.76 -29.46
CA ALA A 952 -19.31 26.33 -29.95
C ALA A 952 -20.48 25.44 -29.56
N SER A 953 -21.62 26.06 -29.26
CA SER A 953 -22.92 25.44 -29.04
C SER A 953 -23.99 26.22 -29.82
N LEU A 954 -25.23 25.73 -29.85
CA LEU A 954 -26.37 26.49 -30.36
C LEU A 954 -26.57 27.82 -29.63
N THR A 955 -26.17 27.89 -28.36
CA THR A 955 -26.33 29.07 -27.52
C THR A 955 -25.15 30.01 -27.63
N GLY A 956 -23.98 29.59 -28.11
CA GLY A 956 -22.88 30.52 -28.39
C GLY A 956 -21.49 29.90 -28.47
N VAL A 957 -20.43 30.67 -28.24
CA VAL A 957 -19.03 30.23 -28.37
C VAL A 957 -18.25 30.62 -27.13
N ARG A 958 -17.44 29.72 -26.57
CA ARG A 958 -16.56 30.00 -25.44
C ARG A 958 -15.12 29.62 -25.74
N LEU A 959 -14.20 30.39 -25.17
CA LEU A 959 -12.78 30.11 -25.10
C LEU A 959 -12.43 29.89 -23.62
N SER A 960 -11.90 28.72 -23.30
CA SER A 960 -11.42 28.39 -21.96
C SER A 960 -9.92 28.09 -21.98
N ILE A 961 -9.24 28.54 -20.93
CA ILE A 961 -7.85 28.21 -20.64
C ILE A 961 -7.85 27.55 -19.26
N GLU A 962 -7.41 26.31 -19.17
CA GLU A 962 -7.42 25.54 -17.94
C GLU A 962 -6.08 24.86 -17.69
N VAL A 963 -5.76 24.67 -16.41
CA VAL A 963 -4.65 23.84 -15.95
C VAL A 963 -5.29 22.52 -15.48
N PRO A 964 -5.15 21.40 -16.22
CA PRO A 964 -5.80 20.13 -15.89
C PRO A 964 -5.47 19.62 -14.47
N ALA A 965 -4.28 19.96 -13.97
CA ALA A 965 -3.82 19.61 -12.64
C ALA A 965 -4.66 20.25 -11.51
N PHE A 966 -5.31 21.39 -11.79
CA PHE A 966 -6.24 22.08 -10.89
C PHE A 966 -7.64 22.08 -11.50
N ALA A 967 -8.09 20.91 -11.99
CA ALA A 967 -9.23 20.82 -12.91
C ALA A 967 -10.45 21.60 -12.42
N GLN A 968 -11.14 22.20 -13.36
CA GLN A 968 -12.46 22.79 -13.14
C GLN A 968 -13.51 21.77 -13.57
N ALA A 969 -14.77 21.98 -13.16
CA ALA A 969 -15.89 21.17 -13.62
C ALA A 969 -15.87 21.07 -15.15
N ARG A 970 -15.57 19.87 -15.66
CA ARG A 970 -15.58 19.62 -17.11
C ARG A 970 -17.01 19.58 -17.60
N VAL A 971 -17.24 20.23 -18.73
CA VAL A 971 -18.40 19.91 -19.55
C VAL A 971 -18.07 18.64 -20.31
N ARG A 972 -18.36 17.48 -19.71
CA ARG A 972 -18.50 16.25 -20.48
C ARG A 972 -19.85 16.31 -21.18
N PHE A 973 -19.82 16.31 -22.51
CA PHE A 973 -21.03 16.27 -23.33
C PHE A 973 -21.65 14.88 -23.24
N ALA A 974 -22.44 14.63 -22.20
CA ALA A 974 -23.34 13.50 -22.18
C ALA A 974 -24.60 13.89 -22.97
N PRO A 975 -25.10 13.05 -23.91
CA PRO A 975 -26.42 13.29 -24.48
C PRO A 975 -27.41 13.36 -23.32
N LEU A 976 -28.19 14.45 -23.24
CA LEU A 976 -29.13 14.72 -22.16
C LEU A 976 -30.02 13.49 -21.94
N ASP A 977 -29.76 12.80 -20.83
CA ASP A 977 -30.03 11.36 -20.66
C ASP A 977 -31.52 11.05 -20.41
N GLU A 978 -32.42 12.03 -20.42
CA GLU A 978 -33.85 11.80 -20.17
C GLU A 978 -34.61 11.30 -21.41
N GLY A 979 -34.30 11.79 -22.62
CA GLY A 979 -35.04 11.42 -23.84
C GLY A 979 -34.67 10.06 -24.44
N LEU A 980 -33.55 9.49 -24.01
CA LEU A 980 -32.88 8.33 -24.62
C LEU A 980 -32.71 7.15 -23.66
N ARG A 981 -33.36 7.16 -22.49
CA ARG A 981 -33.43 6.02 -21.57
C ARG A 981 -34.48 5.01 -22.03
N PHE A 982 -34.19 3.72 -21.87
CA PHE A 982 -35.24 2.72 -21.71
C PHE A 982 -35.87 2.97 -20.34
N GLY A 983 -37.20 3.11 -20.25
CA GLY A 983 -37.92 3.41 -18.99
C GLY A 983 -37.45 2.58 -17.79
N ASP A 984 -37.69 2.98 -16.55
CA ASP A 984 -38.88 3.66 -16.03
C ASP A 984 -38.81 5.20 -15.94
#